data_AF-A0AAF0MQ84-F1
#
_entry.id   AF-A0AAF0MQ84-F1
#
_cell.length_a   1.000
_cell.length_b   1.000
_cell.length_c   1.000
_cell.angle_alpha   90.00
_cell.angle_beta   90.00
_cell.angle_gamma   90.00
#
_symmetry.space_group_name_H-M   'P 1'
#
loop_
_entity.id
_entity.type
_entity.pdbx_description
1 polymer ?
#
loop_
_entity_poly.entity_id
_entity_poly.type
_entity_poly.pdbx_seq_one_letter_code
_entity_poly.pdbx_strand_id
1 'polypeptide(L)'
;MEKKLLYAIIIGVIAVVAVSAAAVVISSDDDHDDNNGGDSTLAVSVSDLNDAKLKIFGNADGDGDIDQDDVDAIQKLIDDSGYLAMADADGDGDIDEDDLNIIKAVVDWKDGDAQVSLLNVNYHDTDGNGTMDTELVSTKFPVTSAIMTASSNDALLVYMLDKTDIIHGASYSYSAKSAYASMDITLFGDNLLDTSKVAKIGSSSTSIPIEDGTTSSGTAYTGSSKIIKDYGVTAVITDWNRTYITNESEYEKTGVDVIRVAAASLDKDVYTNSILTLGFFTQSLSKAAEVVSAYDAAFESIDSKVSGISDSDKVSAVASSMSGYISSGGSDYTDVIVRAGAKFALEGYDFGSSASVKPSPDHLDIYQNYSFDYIVHLRTVAGYATSTDDGLSYAQSVYKTYSDSFNLWENYGISGSQILVSGCVPVPVRVALTAYALYGSSDYSDIFTLTWANEISQSFINLFSGDAANLTAGELTLVINSSDDTYSTITYNMNGYTNSPLNPTKYREGAKVTLSDPILSDDKHFDGWYTDSEFTTKFGGITADTTGDIVIYAKVVDGFTVTFDAQNGASDAVTKVSYADGSTVNVPLYKHGSSSYVDVPEYSGHTFLGWYTDSGEKYSFTTAETESFTLTAKWQVTEAANIYLKVLGNANKDLTIDVDDVAIINDIIAGTKTYDDYPYADANNDGKVDSTDLDLVNAMIAKTDGTTVYVDNLDRTGARTMTQITYPLDNIVFYGTNIIYPAMYVGAADHTAGYFGKLSYANSESALPSSGAKQLGTAARSITPADWKQFTTLASEKTIGAFVVDFSGISAITNTFQSDLDKGGIPMLSWGSADVSADAYSALTLAFLFGGDNAEIGEKYAQKTIDVIDAIAQKVSTMSDSEKQSYISLNMYIYICENDSTFNTSATTAGGVPYYTINKNFASKYAGKNSTKMDSTEALSNYTDVDKLINNRSIDFGTDVNDTIVSTWTHSNNGVSSEKYFSKYLEKLYYVNNLLPAGAKVAYMAYALYGDTLSGDSDSSTVFSKEWADSTLQYFIDMHLAPFQYDSDGTTAYQTVDSIVTVFGYSDYQAAKSA
;
A
#
# COMPACT_ATOMS: atom_id res chain seq x y z
N MET A 1 -34.50 38.30 -38.91
CA MET A 1 -34.87 38.07 -40.33
C MET A 1 -34.08 36.85 -40.80
N GLU A 2 -34.34 35.69 -40.22
CA GLU A 2 -35.39 34.70 -40.57
C GLU A 2 -35.15 33.98 -41.91
N LYS A 3 -34.47 32.84 -41.82
CA LYS A 3 -34.56 31.65 -42.69
C LYS A 3 -34.76 30.50 -41.69
N LYS A 4 -35.89 29.83 -41.50
CA LYS A 4 -36.94 29.33 -42.41
C LYS A 4 -36.37 28.62 -43.63
N LEU A 5 -36.45 27.29 -43.54
CA LEU A 5 -36.54 26.27 -44.60
C LEU A 5 -35.31 25.39 -44.79
N LEU A 6 -35.07 24.46 -43.85
CA LEU A 6 -34.82 23.03 -44.14
C LEU A 6 -34.82 22.24 -42.81
N TYR A 7 -35.87 21.47 -42.55
CA TYR A 7 -35.94 20.25 -41.72
C TYR A 7 -37.42 19.92 -41.45
N ALA A 8 -38.09 19.47 -42.52
CA ALA A 8 -39.35 18.74 -42.44
C ALA A 8 -39.05 17.31 -42.90
N ILE A 9 -39.74 16.34 -42.29
CA ILE A 9 -39.49 14.88 -42.23
C ILE A 9 -38.54 14.61 -41.05
N ILE A 10 -39.01 14.30 -39.83
CA ILE A 10 -39.89 13.19 -39.44
C ILE A 10 -40.82 13.64 -38.29
N ILE A 11 -42.13 13.69 -38.57
CA ILE A 11 -43.19 13.55 -37.55
C ILE A 11 -44.02 12.36 -38.02
N GLY A 12 -44.20 11.38 -37.13
CA GLY A 12 -45.26 10.38 -37.25
C GLY A 12 -44.81 8.97 -36.91
N VAL A 13 -44.67 8.65 -35.62
CA VAL A 13 -45.51 7.69 -34.89
C VAL A 13 -45.42 8.05 -33.40
N ILE A 14 -46.41 8.80 -32.90
CA ILE A 14 -46.75 8.76 -31.46
C ILE A 14 -47.57 7.49 -31.30
N ALA A 15 -46.96 6.46 -30.68
CA ALA A 15 -47.69 5.30 -30.21
C ALA A 15 -48.18 5.62 -28.80
N VAL A 16 -49.48 5.84 -28.70
CA VAL A 16 -50.24 5.80 -27.45
C VAL A 16 -49.99 4.43 -26.80
N VAL A 17 -49.16 4.37 -25.76
CA VAL A 17 -49.17 3.24 -24.82
C VAL A 17 -50.17 3.60 -23.74
N ALA A 18 -51.39 3.11 -23.93
CA ALA A 18 -52.37 3.05 -22.86
C ALA A 18 -51.84 2.05 -21.81
N VAL A 19 -51.41 2.56 -20.66
CA VAL A 19 -51.19 1.75 -19.46
C VAL A 19 -52.54 1.16 -19.07
N SER A 20 -52.75 -0.11 -19.41
CA SER A 20 -53.89 -0.88 -18.95
C SER A 20 -53.69 -1.23 -17.48
N ALA A 21 -54.46 -0.58 -16.61
CA ALA A 21 -54.64 -0.98 -15.22
C ALA A 21 -55.04 -2.46 -15.14
N ALA A 22 -54.12 -3.31 -14.66
CA ALA A 22 -54.41 -4.65 -14.20
C ALA A 22 -54.37 -4.63 -12.68
N ALA A 23 -55.56 -4.66 -12.07
CA ALA A 23 -55.74 -4.79 -10.63
C ALA A 23 -55.08 -6.07 -10.11
N VAL A 24 -54.10 -5.92 -9.20
CA VAL A 24 -53.70 -6.98 -8.28
C VAL A 24 -54.35 -6.66 -6.94
N VAL A 25 -55.30 -7.50 -6.57
CA VAL A 25 -55.95 -7.50 -5.26
C VAL A 25 -54.92 -8.00 -4.24
N ILE A 26 -54.54 -7.14 -3.31
CA ILE A 26 -53.80 -7.52 -2.10
C ILE A 26 -54.78 -8.31 -1.22
N SER A 27 -54.44 -9.57 -0.94
CA SER A 27 -55.00 -10.31 0.19
C SER A 27 -54.22 -9.91 1.45
N SER A 28 -54.94 -9.31 2.39
CA SER A 28 -54.55 -9.16 3.79
C SER A 28 -54.10 -10.48 4.40
N ASP A 29 -52.99 -10.47 5.13
CA ASP A 29 -52.95 -11.06 6.47
C ASP A 29 -51.79 -10.44 7.27
N ASP A 30 -52.17 -9.98 8.46
CA ASP A 30 -51.36 -9.38 9.53
C ASP A 30 -50.17 -10.27 9.92
N ASP A 31 -49.04 -9.65 10.27
CA ASP A 31 -48.42 -9.82 11.59
C ASP A 31 -47.29 -8.78 11.77
N HIS A 32 -47.63 -7.69 12.45
CA HIS A 32 -46.66 -6.83 13.14
C HIS A 32 -46.09 -7.60 14.34
N ASP A 33 -44.77 -7.64 14.48
CA ASP A 33 -44.12 -7.90 15.76
C ASP A 33 -43.04 -6.83 16.02
N ASP A 34 -43.20 -6.15 17.14
CA ASP A 34 -42.46 -4.97 17.56
C ASP A 34 -41.11 -5.32 18.20
N ASN A 35 -40.06 -4.52 17.93
CA ASN A 35 -39.17 -3.85 18.91
C ASN A 35 -37.78 -3.54 18.32
N ASN A 36 -37.44 -2.26 18.13
CA ASN A 36 -36.56 -1.47 19.03
C ASN A 36 -35.81 -0.34 18.27
N GLY A 37 -36.31 0.91 18.38
CA GLY A 37 -35.49 2.12 18.47
C GLY A 37 -34.86 2.73 17.20
N GLY A 38 -35.66 3.52 16.46
CA GLY A 38 -35.20 4.76 15.81
C GLY A 38 -34.39 4.63 14.50
N ASP A 39 -35.04 4.17 13.43
CA ASP A 39 -34.71 4.57 12.05
C ASP A 39 -36.00 4.45 11.23
N SER A 40 -36.39 5.49 10.50
CA SER A 40 -37.59 5.45 9.66
C SER A 40 -37.28 4.59 8.43
N THR A 41 -37.75 3.34 8.43
CA THR A 41 -37.65 2.49 7.24
C THR A 41 -38.52 3.09 6.14
N LEU A 42 -37.90 3.56 5.05
CA LEU A 42 -38.59 4.00 3.84
C LEU A 42 -39.54 2.88 3.36
N ALA A 43 -40.72 3.27 2.87
CA ALA A 43 -41.73 2.34 2.35
C ALA A 43 -41.48 1.94 0.89
N VAL A 44 -40.57 2.65 0.20
CA VAL A 44 -40.17 2.42 -1.19
C VAL A 44 -38.83 1.69 -1.30
N SER A 45 -38.58 1.07 -2.46
CA SER A 45 -37.36 0.31 -2.74
C SER A 45 -36.79 0.63 -4.12
N VAL A 46 -35.51 0.33 -4.36
CA VAL A 46 -34.90 0.47 -5.71
C VAL A 46 -35.71 -0.27 -6.79
N SER A 47 -36.35 -1.39 -6.43
CA SER A 47 -37.10 -2.21 -7.38
C SER A 47 -38.31 -1.50 -8.01
N ASP A 48 -38.81 -0.46 -7.32
CA ASP A 48 -39.93 0.37 -7.77
C ASP A 48 -39.53 1.32 -8.92
N LEU A 49 -38.23 1.52 -9.15
CA LEU A 49 -37.65 2.33 -10.22
C LEU A 49 -37.04 1.50 -11.36
N ASN A 50 -37.21 0.18 -11.37
CA ASN A 50 -36.50 -0.70 -12.32
C ASN A 50 -36.78 -0.35 -13.79
N ASP A 51 -38.01 0.04 -14.12
CA ASP A 51 -38.42 0.38 -15.48
C ASP A 51 -38.17 1.86 -15.84
N ALA A 52 -37.68 2.67 -14.88
CA ALA A 52 -37.41 4.09 -15.07
C ALA A 52 -36.03 4.33 -15.71
N LYS A 53 -35.97 5.24 -16.67
CA LYS A 53 -34.69 5.69 -17.26
C LYS A 53 -33.91 6.62 -16.32
N LEU A 54 -34.62 7.57 -15.71
CA LEU A 54 -34.12 8.41 -14.63
C LEU A 54 -34.69 7.85 -13.32
N LYS A 55 -33.83 7.18 -12.54
CA LYS A 55 -34.23 6.48 -11.32
C LYS A 55 -34.22 7.42 -10.11
N ILE A 56 -35.19 8.33 -10.08
CA ILE A 56 -35.46 9.28 -9.01
C ILE A 56 -36.94 9.18 -8.65
N PHE A 57 -37.25 9.07 -7.35
CA PHE A 57 -38.61 9.14 -6.86
C PHE A 57 -39.14 10.56 -7.03
N GLY A 58 -40.29 10.69 -7.69
CA GLY A 58 -40.83 11.96 -8.18
C GLY A 58 -40.94 12.09 -9.70
N ASN A 59 -40.22 11.25 -10.45
CA ASN A 59 -40.41 11.08 -11.90
C ASN A 59 -41.66 10.22 -12.14
N ALA A 60 -42.82 10.76 -11.80
CA ALA A 60 -44.08 10.05 -11.72
C ALA A 60 -44.67 9.68 -13.10
N ASP A 61 -44.34 10.42 -14.14
CA ASP A 61 -44.80 10.11 -15.50
C ASP A 61 -43.88 9.11 -16.24
N GLY A 62 -42.65 8.96 -15.76
CA GLY A 62 -41.64 8.02 -16.22
C GLY A 62 -40.96 8.42 -17.53
N ASP A 63 -41.07 9.67 -17.96
CA ASP A 63 -40.57 10.13 -19.26
C ASP A 63 -39.03 10.34 -19.27
N GLY A 64 -38.43 10.44 -18.08
CA GLY A 64 -36.99 10.60 -17.88
C GLY A 64 -36.54 12.02 -17.57
N ASP A 65 -37.48 12.93 -17.30
CA ASP A 65 -37.28 14.27 -16.75
C ASP A 65 -37.99 14.39 -15.38
N ILE A 66 -37.83 15.53 -14.69
CA ILE A 66 -38.71 15.94 -13.59
C ILE A 66 -39.24 17.32 -13.94
N ASP A 67 -40.49 17.38 -14.40
CA ASP A 67 -41.11 18.60 -14.91
C ASP A 67 -42.58 18.78 -14.49
N GLN A 68 -43.30 19.65 -15.19
CA GLN A 68 -44.69 19.95 -14.87
C GLN A 68 -45.63 18.74 -15.10
N ASP A 69 -45.28 17.83 -16.02
CA ASP A 69 -46.08 16.64 -16.30
C ASP A 69 -46.02 15.66 -15.09
N ASP A 70 -44.91 15.61 -14.34
CA ASP A 70 -44.81 14.88 -13.07
C ASP A 70 -45.68 15.48 -11.97
N VAL A 71 -45.65 16.81 -11.84
CA VAL A 71 -46.52 17.55 -10.89
C VAL A 71 -47.99 17.25 -11.20
N ASP A 72 -48.36 17.24 -12.47
CA ASP A 72 -49.72 16.92 -12.92
C ASP A 72 -50.07 15.44 -12.68
N ALA A 73 -49.11 14.53 -12.84
CA ALA A 73 -49.27 13.10 -12.58
C ALA A 73 -49.48 12.79 -11.08
N ILE A 74 -48.67 13.38 -10.20
CA ILE A 74 -48.79 13.23 -8.74
C ILE A 74 -50.12 13.85 -8.26
N GLN A 75 -50.43 15.07 -8.71
CA GLN A 75 -51.70 15.73 -8.35
C GLN A 75 -52.92 14.88 -8.73
N LYS A 76 -52.86 14.22 -9.89
CA LYS A 76 -53.92 13.31 -10.34
C LYS A 76 -54.02 12.06 -9.47
N LEU A 77 -52.89 11.48 -9.04
CA LEU A 77 -52.87 10.34 -8.12
C LEU A 77 -53.52 10.70 -6.78
N ILE A 78 -53.23 11.89 -6.24
CA ILE A 78 -53.87 12.42 -5.02
C ILE A 78 -55.39 12.55 -5.22
N ASP A 79 -55.81 13.20 -6.31
CA ASP A 79 -57.23 13.45 -6.61
C ASP A 79 -58.03 12.14 -6.80
N ASP A 80 -57.42 11.15 -7.44
CA ASP A 80 -58.03 9.84 -7.72
C ASP A 80 -57.83 8.83 -6.57
N SER A 81 -57.08 9.19 -5.51
CA SER A 81 -56.61 8.27 -4.46
C SER A 81 -55.92 7.02 -5.04
N GLY A 82 -55.12 7.23 -6.10
CA GLY A 82 -54.30 6.22 -6.75
C GLY A 82 -52.91 6.11 -6.12
N TYR A 83 -52.22 5.01 -6.41
CA TYR A 83 -50.87 4.76 -5.92
C TYR A 83 -49.95 4.37 -7.08
N LEU A 84 -48.77 5.00 -7.13
CA LEU A 84 -47.66 4.66 -8.00
C LEU A 84 -46.39 4.88 -7.18
N ALA A 85 -45.63 3.83 -6.90
CA ALA A 85 -44.45 3.94 -6.03
C ALA A 85 -43.43 4.99 -6.52
N MET A 86 -43.30 5.20 -7.83
CA MET A 86 -42.41 6.23 -8.38
C MET A 86 -42.84 7.67 -8.07
N ALA A 87 -44.09 7.89 -7.65
CA ALA A 87 -44.63 9.19 -7.28
C ALA A 87 -44.44 9.53 -5.78
N ASP A 88 -44.01 8.56 -4.98
CA ASP A 88 -43.74 8.66 -3.53
C ASP A 88 -42.34 9.26 -3.33
N ALA A 89 -42.25 10.58 -3.38
CA ALA A 89 -41.01 11.35 -3.45
C ALA A 89 -40.28 11.42 -2.11
N ASP A 90 -40.99 11.36 -0.98
CA ASP A 90 -40.39 11.30 0.36
C ASP A 90 -40.22 9.87 0.91
N GLY A 91 -40.84 8.89 0.27
CA GLY A 91 -40.71 7.47 0.56
C GLY A 91 -41.48 7.04 1.81
N ASP A 92 -42.50 7.78 2.23
CA ASP A 92 -43.27 7.48 3.45
C ASP A 92 -44.36 6.41 3.25
N GLY A 93 -44.67 6.07 2.00
CA GLY A 93 -45.60 5.02 1.61
C GLY A 93 -47.00 5.51 1.20
N ASP A 94 -47.27 6.81 1.34
CA ASP A 94 -48.49 7.47 0.91
C ASP A 94 -48.19 8.40 -0.29
N ILE A 95 -49.17 8.62 -1.18
CA ILE A 95 -49.06 9.64 -2.25
C ILE A 95 -49.89 10.84 -1.83
N ASP A 96 -49.24 11.92 -1.39
CA ASP A 96 -49.91 13.06 -0.80
C ASP A 96 -49.32 14.44 -1.18
N GLU A 97 -49.74 15.49 -0.45
CA GLU A 97 -49.31 16.85 -0.76
C GLU A 97 -47.82 17.08 -0.48
N ASP A 98 -47.19 16.31 0.41
CA ASP A 98 -45.77 16.42 0.73
C ASP A 98 -44.91 15.96 -0.47
N ASP A 99 -45.26 14.85 -1.16
CA ASP A 99 -44.66 14.47 -2.44
C ASP A 99 -44.77 15.56 -3.48
N LEU A 100 -45.99 16.08 -3.63
CA LEU A 100 -46.30 17.09 -4.61
C LEU A 100 -45.52 18.39 -4.33
N ASN A 101 -45.31 18.73 -3.05
CA ASN A 101 -44.53 19.89 -2.65
C ASN A 101 -43.03 19.71 -2.95
N ILE A 102 -42.48 18.52 -2.75
CA ILE A 102 -41.09 18.21 -3.11
C ILE A 102 -40.87 18.42 -4.60
N ILE A 103 -41.74 17.84 -5.45
CA ILE A 103 -41.58 17.94 -6.90
C ILE A 103 -41.87 19.34 -7.43
N LYS A 104 -42.87 20.05 -6.90
CA LYS A 104 -43.05 21.48 -7.21
C LYS A 104 -41.81 22.30 -6.84
N ALA A 105 -41.16 22.00 -5.71
CA ALA A 105 -39.95 22.72 -5.30
C ALA A 105 -38.76 22.49 -6.24
N VAL A 106 -38.67 21.31 -6.86
CA VAL A 106 -37.70 21.01 -7.92
C VAL A 106 -38.04 21.77 -9.21
N VAL A 107 -39.28 21.66 -9.68
CA VAL A 107 -39.73 22.24 -10.97
C VAL A 107 -39.70 23.76 -10.97
N ASP A 108 -40.09 24.39 -9.85
CA ASP A 108 -40.09 25.85 -9.70
C ASP A 108 -38.75 26.44 -9.26
N TRP A 109 -37.73 25.60 -9.03
CA TRP A 109 -36.44 25.99 -8.44
C TRP A 109 -35.74 27.10 -9.23
N LYS A 110 -35.21 28.09 -8.51
CA LYS A 110 -34.42 29.19 -9.07
C LYS A 110 -33.14 29.41 -8.28
N ASP A 111 -32.12 29.97 -8.95
CA ASP A 111 -30.88 30.39 -8.31
C ASP A 111 -31.12 31.19 -7.02
N GLY A 112 -30.70 30.61 -5.89
CA GLY A 112 -30.85 31.19 -4.55
C GLY A 112 -31.95 30.56 -3.69
N ASP A 113 -32.76 29.66 -4.25
CA ASP A 113 -33.67 28.80 -3.49
C ASP A 113 -32.88 27.71 -2.72
N ALA A 114 -33.51 27.16 -1.67
CA ALA A 114 -32.91 26.07 -0.90
C ALA A 114 -32.79 24.81 -1.76
N GLN A 115 -31.75 23.99 -1.50
CA GLN A 115 -31.65 22.67 -2.12
C GLN A 115 -32.79 21.76 -1.64
N VAL A 116 -33.27 20.90 -2.53
CA VAL A 116 -34.31 19.92 -2.30
C VAL A 116 -33.67 18.54 -2.23
N SER A 117 -33.97 17.74 -1.20
CA SER A 117 -33.46 16.36 -1.10
C SER A 117 -34.39 15.42 -1.84
N LEU A 118 -33.84 14.54 -2.67
CA LEU A 118 -34.59 13.59 -3.49
C LEU A 118 -34.04 12.19 -3.29
N LEU A 119 -34.94 11.21 -3.21
CA LEU A 119 -34.56 9.80 -3.17
C LEU A 119 -34.17 9.31 -4.58
N ASN A 120 -32.98 8.74 -4.71
CA ASN A 120 -32.42 8.27 -5.98
C ASN A 120 -31.60 6.99 -5.82
N VAL A 121 -31.31 6.35 -6.95
CA VAL A 121 -30.46 5.15 -6.99
C VAL A 121 -29.00 5.52 -7.17
N ASN A 122 -28.14 5.03 -6.27
CA ASN A 122 -26.69 4.97 -6.42
C ASN A 122 -26.26 3.55 -6.80
N TYR A 123 -25.18 3.43 -7.58
CA TYR A 123 -24.51 2.16 -7.82
C TYR A 123 -23.35 2.00 -6.83
N HIS A 124 -23.30 0.93 -6.05
CA HIS A 124 -22.31 0.76 -4.99
C HIS A 124 -22.04 -0.74 -4.73
N ASP A 125 -20.78 -1.12 -4.51
CA ASP A 125 -20.45 -2.42 -3.90
C ASP A 125 -20.69 -2.33 -2.38
N THR A 126 -21.87 -2.71 -1.92
CA THR A 126 -22.32 -2.48 -0.53
C THR A 126 -21.81 -3.52 0.46
N ASP A 127 -21.51 -4.74 0.00
CA ASP A 127 -21.07 -5.86 0.83
C ASP A 127 -19.57 -6.19 0.68
N GLY A 128 -18.87 -5.53 -0.25
CA GLY A 128 -17.44 -5.72 -0.51
C GLY A 128 -17.14 -6.98 -1.34
N ASN A 129 -18.13 -7.53 -2.04
CA ASN A 129 -17.97 -8.75 -2.85
C ASN A 129 -17.38 -8.47 -4.26
N GLY A 130 -17.17 -7.20 -4.62
CA GLY A 130 -16.65 -6.79 -5.92
C GLY A 130 -17.68 -6.76 -7.05
N THR A 131 -18.97 -6.82 -6.73
CA THR A 131 -20.09 -6.73 -7.68
C THR A 131 -20.88 -5.45 -7.45
N MET A 132 -21.55 -4.98 -8.51
CA MET A 132 -22.28 -3.71 -8.48
C MET A 132 -23.68 -3.94 -7.89
N ASP A 133 -23.92 -3.43 -6.69
CA ASP A 133 -25.25 -3.34 -6.11
C ASP A 133 -25.89 -1.99 -6.42
N THR A 134 -27.17 -1.89 -6.08
CA THR A 134 -27.93 -0.64 -6.10
C THR A 134 -28.36 -0.26 -4.70
N GLU A 135 -28.15 1.00 -4.34
CA GLU A 135 -28.48 1.57 -3.04
C GLU A 135 -29.47 2.72 -3.21
N LEU A 136 -30.47 2.79 -2.33
CA LEU A 136 -31.39 3.92 -2.28
C LEU A 136 -30.79 4.99 -1.36
N VAL A 137 -30.53 6.17 -1.91
CA VAL A 137 -29.90 7.29 -1.19
C VAL A 137 -30.72 8.56 -1.33
N SER A 138 -30.42 9.57 -0.50
CA SER A 138 -30.99 10.92 -0.63
C SER A 138 -29.92 11.90 -1.07
N THR A 139 -30.16 12.62 -2.17
CA THR A 139 -29.20 13.59 -2.74
C THR A 139 -29.84 14.97 -2.89
N LYS A 140 -29.07 16.02 -2.59
CA LYS A 140 -29.51 17.42 -2.72
C LYS A 140 -29.47 17.93 -4.17
N PHE A 141 -30.63 18.35 -4.68
CA PHE A 141 -30.80 19.06 -5.94
C PHE A 141 -30.88 20.60 -5.73
N PRO A 142 -30.23 21.42 -6.57
CA PRO A 142 -29.22 21.03 -7.55
C PRO A 142 -27.81 20.97 -6.93
N VAL A 143 -26.94 20.17 -7.52
CA VAL A 143 -25.49 20.15 -7.27
C VAL A 143 -24.82 21.22 -8.12
N THR A 144 -24.41 22.31 -7.49
CA THR A 144 -23.69 23.43 -8.14
C THR A 144 -22.23 23.55 -7.73
N SER A 145 -21.77 22.69 -6.79
CA SER A 145 -20.41 22.68 -6.24
C SER A 145 -20.05 21.27 -5.80
N ALA A 146 -19.03 20.68 -6.44
CA ALA A 146 -18.67 19.27 -6.30
C ALA A 146 -17.15 19.04 -6.25
N ILE A 147 -16.77 17.88 -5.72
CA ILE A 147 -15.43 17.27 -5.88
C ILE A 147 -15.56 15.89 -6.51
N MET A 148 -14.49 15.32 -7.04
CA MET A 148 -14.57 14.00 -7.68
C MET A 148 -13.31 13.14 -7.61
N THR A 149 -13.50 11.82 -7.71
CA THR A 149 -12.43 10.91 -8.15
C THR A 149 -12.31 11.02 -9.66
N ALA A 150 -11.20 11.57 -10.16
CA ALA A 150 -11.00 11.80 -11.59
C ALA A 150 -10.41 10.55 -12.26
N SER A 151 -11.19 9.47 -12.28
CA SER A 151 -10.99 8.39 -13.25
C SER A 151 -11.24 8.91 -14.66
N SER A 152 -10.62 8.30 -15.68
CA SER A 152 -10.81 8.76 -17.06
C SER A 152 -12.27 8.68 -17.52
N ASN A 153 -13.07 7.75 -16.99
CA ASN A 153 -14.47 7.58 -17.36
C ASN A 153 -15.35 8.64 -16.71
N ASP A 154 -15.18 8.89 -15.40
CA ASP A 154 -15.96 9.89 -14.66
C ASP A 154 -15.65 11.29 -15.16
N ALA A 155 -14.36 11.57 -15.40
CA ALA A 155 -13.91 12.83 -15.98
C ALA A 155 -14.56 13.08 -17.35
N LEU A 156 -14.61 12.05 -18.21
CA LEU A 156 -15.23 12.15 -19.53
C LEU A 156 -16.74 12.36 -19.46
N LEU A 157 -17.42 11.73 -18.49
CA LEU A 157 -18.85 11.90 -18.28
C LEU A 157 -19.17 13.33 -17.84
N VAL A 158 -18.48 13.85 -16.82
CA VAL A 158 -18.63 15.26 -16.37
C VAL A 158 -18.31 16.24 -17.51
N TYR A 159 -17.30 15.94 -18.32
CA TYR A 159 -16.94 16.76 -19.48
C TYR A 159 -18.01 16.77 -20.56
N MET A 160 -18.58 15.61 -20.91
CA MET A 160 -19.67 15.52 -21.89
C MET A 160 -20.94 16.24 -21.43
N LEU A 161 -21.14 16.37 -20.11
CA LEU A 161 -22.24 17.15 -19.53
C LEU A 161 -21.98 18.67 -19.50
N ASP A 162 -20.79 19.11 -19.93
CA ASP A 162 -20.31 20.50 -19.85
C ASP A 162 -20.33 21.04 -18.42
N LYS A 163 -19.98 20.18 -17.44
CA LYS A 163 -20.04 20.47 -15.99
C LYS A 163 -18.69 20.46 -15.28
N THR A 164 -17.62 20.72 -16.02
CA THR A 164 -16.31 20.86 -15.38
C THR A 164 -16.18 22.11 -14.51
N ASP A 165 -17.06 23.10 -14.70
CA ASP A 165 -17.07 24.39 -13.99
C ASP A 165 -17.51 24.27 -12.52
N ILE A 166 -18.32 23.26 -12.19
CA ILE A 166 -18.78 23.01 -10.81
C ILE A 166 -17.80 22.16 -9.99
N ILE A 167 -16.73 21.64 -10.62
CA ILE A 167 -15.74 20.79 -9.96
C ILE A 167 -14.66 21.68 -9.35
N HIS A 168 -14.49 21.64 -8.04
CA HIS A 168 -13.48 22.45 -7.33
C HIS A 168 -12.26 21.65 -6.88
N GLY A 169 -12.37 20.33 -6.86
CA GLY A 169 -11.27 19.43 -6.54
C GLY A 169 -11.41 18.07 -7.21
N ALA A 170 -10.29 17.53 -7.69
CA ALA A 170 -10.21 16.23 -8.32
C ALA A 170 -9.02 15.42 -7.78
N SER A 171 -9.23 14.13 -7.50
CA SER A 171 -8.15 13.20 -7.13
C SER A 171 -7.76 12.31 -8.30
N TYR A 172 -6.46 12.23 -8.58
CA TYR A 172 -5.91 11.46 -9.72
C TYR A 172 -4.44 11.09 -9.52
N SER A 173 -4.02 10.01 -10.17
CA SER A 173 -2.68 9.39 -10.02
C SER A 173 -1.56 10.06 -10.84
N TYR A 174 -1.86 11.03 -11.69
CA TYR A 174 -0.89 11.64 -12.60
C TYR A 174 -0.04 12.74 -11.95
N SER A 175 1.24 12.81 -12.34
CA SER A 175 2.06 14.01 -12.13
C SER A 175 1.89 14.95 -13.33
N ALA A 176 1.65 16.24 -13.08
CA ALA A 176 1.49 17.28 -14.11
C ALA A 176 2.75 17.50 -15.00
N LYS A 177 3.81 16.69 -14.82
CA LYS A 177 5.09 16.74 -15.53
C LYS A 177 5.43 15.47 -16.32
N SER A 178 4.57 14.45 -16.33
CA SER A 178 4.79 13.22 -17.11
C SER A 178 4.35 13.40 -18.57
N ALA A 179 4.87 12.58 -19.50
CA ALA A 179 4.45 12.61 -20.92
C ALA A 179 2.92 12.46 -21.10
N TYR A 180 2.25 11.82 -20.13
CA TYR A 180 0.79 11.73 -20.02
C TYR A 180 0.08 13.08 -19.77
N ALA A 181 0.72 14.01 -19.07
CA ALA A 181 0.15 15.36 -18.87
C ALA A 181 -0.08 16.06 -20.21
N SER A 182 0.71 15.76 -21.25
CA SER A 182 0.53 16.35 -22.58
C SER A 182 -0.62 15.75 -23.41
N MET A 183 -1.16 14.58 -23.03
CA MET A 183 -2.12 13.82 -23.85
C MET A 183 -3.58 14.06 -23.45
N ASP A 184 -3.82 14.53 -22.22
CA ASP A 184 -5.13 14.93 -21.69
C ASP A 184 -5.27 16.45 -21.49
N ILE A 185 -4.18 17.23 -21.59
CA ILE A 185 -4.26 18.70 -21.49
C ILE A 185 -5.14 19.32 -22.59
N THR A 186 -5.34 18.65 -23.73
CA THR A 186 -6.16 19.17 -24.82
C THR A 186 -7.59 18.62 -24.82
N LEU A 187 -7.88 17.56 -24.05
CA LEU A 187 -9.25 17.07 -23.80
C LEU A 187 -9.85 17.69 -22.52
N PHE A 188 -9.03 17.81 -21.46
CA PHE A 188 -9.44 18.24 -20.13
C PHE A 188 -8.70 19.48 -19.60
N GLY A 189 -7.61 19.90 -20.25
CA GLY A 189 -6.58 20.73 -19.62
C GLY A 189 -6.82 22.23 -19.56
N ASP A 190 -7.88 22.76 -20.15
CA ASP A 190 -8.34 24.10 -19.77
C ASP A 190 -9.35 24.06 -18.62
N ASN A 191 -9.90 22.90 -18.23
CA ASN A 191 -11.01 22.84 -17.27
C ASN A 191 -10.75 21.91 -16.07
N LEU A 192 -10.64 20.59 -16.25
CA LEU A 192 -10.62 19.63 -15.12
C LEU A 192 -9.22 19.37 -14.54
N LEU A 193 -8.19 19.39 -15.39
CA LEU A 193 -6.79 19.16 -14.98
C LEU A 193 -5.98 20.46 -14.84
N ASP A 194 -6.62 21.60 -15.09
CA ASP A 194 -6.04 22.91 -14.83
C ASP A 194 -6.01 23.15 -13.31
N THR A 195 -4.85 22.93 -12.69
CA THR A 195 -4.68 23.13 -11.23
C THR A 195 -4.89 24.58 -10.78
N SER A 196 -4.99 25.53 -11.71
CA SER A 196 -5.40 26.91 -11.40
C SER A 196 -6.92 27.09 -11.23
N LYS A 197 -7.71 26.11 -11.69
CA LYS A 197 -9.19 26.08 -11.63
C LYS A 197 -9.72 24.98 -10.72
N VAL A 198 -9.11 23.79 -10.75
CA VAL A 198 -9.51 22.60 -10.00
C VAL A 198 -8.36 22.13 -9.11
N ALA A 199 -8.58 22.08 -7.79
CA ALA A 199 -7.55 21.66 -6.86
C ALA A 199 -7.22 20.17 -7.02
N LYS A 200 -5.94 19.81 -6.99
CA LYS A 200 -5.54 18.41 -6.86
C LYS A 200 -5.74 17.98 -5.40
N ILE A 201 -6.74 17.14 -5.16
CA ILE A 201 -7.15 16.76 -3.79
C ILE A 201 -6.78 15.34 -3.37
N GLY A 202 -5.89 14.69 -4.11
CA GLY A 202 -5.33 13.39 -3.74
C GLY A 202 -4.37 12.85 -4.78
N SER A 203 -3.85 11.65 -4.51
CA SER A 203 -2.72 11.05 -5.23
C SER A 203 -3.09 9.83 -6.07
N SER A 204 -4.36 9.41 -6.04
CA SER A 204 -4.91 8.25 -6.76
C SER A 204 -6.20 8.64 -7.46
N SER A 205 -6.54 7.98 -8.56
CA SER A 205 -7.87 8.10 -9.18
C SER A 205 -8.97 7.39 -8.38
N THR A 206 -8.62 6.71 -7.29
CA THR A 206 -9.51 5.85 -6.50
C THR A 206 -9.52 6.23 -5.02
N SER A 207 -9.16 7.46 -4.65
CA SER A 207 -9.21 7.88 -3.24
C SER A 207 -9.22 9.39 -3.13
N ILE A 208 -10.06 9.93 -2.25
CA ILE A 208 -10.08 11.35 -1.88
C ILE A 208 -9.78 11.47 -0.37
N PRO A 209 -8.57 11.88 0.00
CA PRO A 209 -8.24 12.17 1.40
C PRO A 209 -8.98 13.40 1.94
N ILE A 210 -9.41 13.35 3.20
CA ILE A 210 -10.00 14.51 3.90
C ILE A 210 -8.95 15.58 4.20
N GLU A 211 -7.76 15.18 4.65
CA GLU A 211 -6.70 16.08 5.10
C GLU A 211 -5.58 16.25 4.07
N ASP A 212 -4.83 17.36 4.18
CA ASP A 212 -3.67 17.67 3.34
C ASP A 212 -2.62 16.55 3.42
N GLY A 213 -1.91 16.30 2.31
CA GLY A 213 -0.89 15.27 2.29
C GLY A 213 0.09 15.39 1.13
N THR A 214 0.97 14.40 1.02
CA THR A 214 1.97 14.33 -0.05
C THR A 214 1.99 12.93 -0.66
N THR A 215 2.14 12.84 -1.99
CA THR A 215 2.35 11.56 -2.68
C THR A 215 3.71 10.97 -2.30
N SER A 216 3.92 9.66 -2.50
CA SER A 216 5.23 9.00 -2.33
C SER A 216 6.36 9.60 -3.19
N SER A 217 6.02 10.42 -4.19
CA SER A 217 6.96 11.17 -5.04
C SER A 217 7.27 12.60 -4.53
N GLY A 218 6.74 12.99 -3.37
CA GLY A 218 6.93 14.32 -2.76
C GLY A 218 6.02 15.43 -3.31
N THR A 219 5.05 15.10 -4.19
CA THR A 219 4.07 16.09 -4.66
C THR A 219 2.97 16.30 -3.62
N ALA A 220 2.81 17.53 -3.12
CA ALA A 220 1.73 17.88 -2.19
C ALA A 220 0.36 17.89 -2.89
N TYR A 221 -0.68 17.51 -2.16
CA TYR A 221 -2.09 17.68 -2.51
C TYR A 221 -2.84 18.31 -1.34
N THR A 222 -3.94 19.00 -1.63
CA THR A 222 -4.80 19.62 -0.63
C THR A 222 -5.89 18.64 -0.22
N GLY A 223 -6.11 18.41 1.07
CA GLY A 223 -7.21 17.58 1.55
C GLY A 223 -8.57 18.13 1.11
N SER A 224 -9.55 17.26 0.92
CA SER A 224 -10.88 17.69 0.48
C SER A 224 -11.58 18.60 1.49
N SER A 225 -11.25 18.53 2.80
CA SER A 225 -11.88 19.34 3.85
C SER A 225 -11.81 20.84 3.57
N LYS A 226 -10.66 21.29 3.06
CA LYS A 226 -10.44 22.69 2.69
C LYS A 226 -11.27 23.10 1.48
N ILE A 227 -11.31 22.28 0.44
CA ILE A 227 -12.07 22.57 -0.78
C ILE A 227 -13.57 22.56 -0.49
N ILE A 228 -14.04 21.61 0.33
CA ILE A 228 -15.43 21.54 0.77
C ILE A 228 -15.86 22.84 1.45
N LYS A 229 -15.03 23.35 2.36
CA LYS A 229 -15.31 24.59 3.08
C LYS A 229 -15.23 25.83 2.20
N ASP A 230 -14.21 25.94 1.35
CA ASP A 230 -13.94 27.16 0.57
C ASP A 230 -14.99 27.37 -0.54
N TYR A 231 -15.50 26.27 -1.11
CA TYR A 231 -16.43 26.30 -2.23
C TYR A 231 -17.86 25.86 -1.87
N GLY A 232 -18.12 25.51 -0.60
CA GLY A 232 -19.42 25.01 -0.17
C GLY A 232 -19.84 23.77 -0.95
N VAL A 233 -18.93 22.80 -1.08
CA VAL A 233 -19.17 21.56 -1.83
C VAL A 233 -20.33 20.81 -1.19
N THR A 234 -21.24 20.32 -2.02
CA THR A 234 -22.44 19.58 -1.58
C THR A 234 -22.48 18.15 -2.10
N ALA A 235 -21.61 17.79 -3.05
CA ALA A 235 -21.52 16.43 -3.57
C ALA A 235 -20.09 15.96 -3.85
N VAL A 236 -19.87 14.66 -3.68
CA VAL A 236 -18.73 13.90 -4.23
C VAL A 236 -19.21 13.06 -5.39
N ILE A 237 -18.61 13.21 -6.57
CA ILE A 237 -18.90 12.37 -7.75
C ILE A 237 -17.82 11.29 -7.85
N THR A 238 -18.21 10.02 -7.85
CA THR A 238 -17.26 8.90 -7.88
C THR A 238 -17.79 7.66 -8.60
N ASP A 239 -16.91 6.70 -8.85
CA ASP A 239 -17.25 5.41 -9.46
C ASP A 239 -18.03 4.53 -8.47
N TRP A 240 -18.84 3.62 -9.00
CA TRP A 240 -19.63 2.66 -8.21
C TRP A 240 -18.76 1.75 -7.32
N ASN A 241 -17.53 1.46 -7.73
CA ASN A 241 -16.67 0.55 -7.01
C ASN A 241 -16.26 1.17 -5.66
N ARG A 242 -16.51 0.45 -4.56
CA ARG A 242 -16.20 0.90 -3.19
C ARG A 242 -14.73 1.31 -3.02
N THR A 243 -13.81 0.72 -3.77
CA THR A 243 -12.39 1.06 -3.69
C THR A 243 -12.05 2.49 -4.08
N TYR A 244 -12.97 3.24 -4.72
CA TYR A 244 -12.75 4.61 -5.16
C TYR A 244 -12.93 5.65 -4.06
N ILE A 245 -13.83 5.39 -3.10
CA ILE A 245 -13.89 6.12 -1.83
C ILE A 245 -14.20 5.10 -0.72
N THR A 246 -13.28 4.95 0.24
CA THR A 246 -13.45 4.06 1.39
C THR A 246 -13.92 4.80 2.65
N ASN A 247 -13.96 6.14 2.57
CA ASN A 247 -14.29 7.08 3.64
C ASN A 247 -15.62 7.82 3.40
N GLU A 248 -16.55 7.22 2.65
CA GLU A 248 -17.87 7.79 2.31
C GLU A 248 -18.63 8.36 3.51
N SER A 249 -18.68 7.61 4.63
CA SER A 249 -19.36 8.04 5.85
C SER A 249 -18.83 9.35 6.46
N GLU A 250 -17.61 9.77 6.12
CA GLU A 250 -17.03 11.04 6.57
C GLU A 250 -17.62 12.22 5.80
N TYR A 251 -17.92 12.05 4.51
CA TYR A 251 -18.57 13.06 3.68
C TYR A 251 -20.04 13.23 4.09
N GLU A 252 -20.76 12.14 4.26
CA GLU A 252 -22.18 12.15 4.64
C GLU A 252 -22.42 12.87 5.99
N LYS A 253 -21.55 12.64 6.98
CA LYS A 253 -21.59 13.33 8.29
C LYS A 253 -21.44 14.85 8.18
N THR A 254 -20.82 15.34 7.10
CA THR A 254 -20.63 16.77 6.85
C THR A 254 -21.73 17.37 5.97
N GLY A 255 -22.72 16.57 5.57
CA GLY A 255 -23.81 16.98 4.69
C GLY A 255 -23.41 17.07 3.22
N VAL A 256 -22.26 16.49 2.85
CA VAL A 256 -21.82 16.32 1.47
C VAL A 256 -22.31 14.95 0.99
N ASP A 257 -23.18 14.93 0.00
CA ASP A 257 -23.78 13.70 -0.51
C ASP A 257 -22.81 13.00 -1.47
N VAL A 258 -22.86 11.67 -1.58
CA VAL A 258 -22.05 10.94 -2.55
C VAL A 258 -22.91 10.46 -3.70
N ILE A 259 -22.50 10.80 -4.92
CA ILE A 259 -23.14 10.38 -6.16
C ILE A 259 -22.23 9.36 -6.83
N ARG A 260 -22.65 8.09 -6.83
CA ARG A 260 -21.89 6.99 -7.42
C ARG A 260 -22.45 6.62 -8.80
N VAL A 261 -21.59 6.71 -9.81
CA VAL A 261 -21.94 6.45 -11.21
C VAL A 261 -21.16 5.27 -11.78
N ALA A 262 -21.75 4.57 -12.74
CA ALA A 262 -21.12 3.46 -13.45
C ALA A 262 -20.68 3.89 -14.86
N ALA A 263 -19.72 4.84 -14.93
CA ALA A 263 -19.32 5.51 -16.16
C ALA A 263 -18.67 4.59 -17.22
N ALA A 264 -18.27 3.37 -16.84
CA ALA A 264 -17.70 2.36 -17.72
C ALA A 264 -18.70 1.28 -18.19
N SER A 265 -19.95 1.31 -17.72
CA SER A 265 -20.89 0.20 -17.92
C SER A 265 -21.28 -0.03 -19.39
N LEU A 266 -21.31 -1.30 -19.80
CA LEU A 266 -21.90 -1.75 -21.06
C LEU A 266 -23.39 -2.12 -20.92
N ASP A 267 -23.90 -2.16 -19.69
CA ASP A 267 -25.33 -2.26 -19.45
C ASP A 267 -25.99 -0.91 -19.74
N LYS A 268 -26.94 -0.93 -20.68
CA LYS A 268 -27.60 0.27 -21.19
C LYS A 268 -28.34 1.02 -20.09
N ASP A 269 -29.06 0.30 -19.23
CA ASP A 269 -29.92 0.92 -18.22
C ASP A 269 -29.06 1.50 -17.09
N VAL A 270 -27.98 0.80 -16.72
CA VAL A 270 -26.99 1.27 -15.76
C VAL A 270 -26.30 2.54 -16.25
N TYR A 271 -25.80 2.53 -17.49
CA TYR A 271 -25.09 3.67 -18.08
C TYR A 271 -26.02 4.87 -18.28
N THR A 272 -27.21 4.64 -18.83
CA THR A 272 -28.20 5.69 -19.08
C THR A 272 -28.64 6.36 -17.78
N ASN A 273 -28.98 5.57 -16.75
CA ASN A 273 -29.34 6.14 -15.45
C ASN A 273 -28.17 6.92 -14.84
N SER A 274 -26.94 6.42 -14.90
CA SER A 274 -25.75 7.14 -14.38
C SER A 274 -25.61 8.54 -14.99
N ILE A 275 -25.82 8.66 -16.31
CA ILE A 275 -25.72 9.93 -17.04
C ILE A 275 -26.91 10.84 -16.77
N LEU A 276 -28.13 10.29 -16.77
CA LEU A 276 -29.34 11.08 -16.52
C LEU A 276 -29.38 11.58 -15.08
N THR A 277 -29.04 10.75 -14.09
CA THR A 277 -28.95 11.16 -12.67
C THR A 277 -27.93 12.27 -12.48
N LEU A 278 -26.71 12.13 -13.03
CA LEU A 278 -25.72 13.20 -12.92
C LEU A 278 -26.15 14.46 -13.69
N GLY A 279 -26.74 14.29 -14.87
CA GLY A 279 -27.31 15.38 -15.67
C GLY A 279 -28.42 16.12 -14.94
N PHE A 280 -29.32 15.41 -14.29
CA PHE A 280 -30.42 15.97 -13.50
C PHE A 280 -29.87 16.79 -12.33
N PHE A 281 -29.09 16.16 -11.43
CA PHE A 281 -28.58 16.85 -10.25
C PHE A 281 -27.69 18.05 -10.59
N THR A 282 -26.95 18.00 -11.69
CA THR A 282 -26.11 19.13 -12.13
C THR A 282 -26.84 20.14 -13.00
N GLN A 283 -28.13 19.97 -13.31
CA GLN A 283 -28.88 20.84 -14.23
C GLN A 283 -28.28 20.88 -15.66
N SER A 284 -27.93 19.71 -16.17
CA SER A 284 -27.45 19.43 -17.53
C SER A 284 -28.25 18.28 -18.18
N LEU A 285 -29.51 18.07 -17.81
CA LEU A 285 -30.30 16.92 -18.29
C LEU A 285 -30.48 16.90 -19.81
N SER A 286 -30.68 18.04 -20.47
CA SER A 286 -30.73 18.10 -21.94
C SER A 286 -29.42 17.61 -22.57
N LYS A 287 -28.28 17.93 -21.94
CA LYS A 287 -26.98 17.46 -22.41
C LYS A 287 -26.79 15.97 -22.14
N ALA A 288 -27.22 15.49 -20.97
CA ALA A 288 -27.28 14.07 -20.65
C ALA A 288 -28.09 13.27 -21.67
N ALA A 289 -29.25 13.78 -22.09
CA ALA A 289 -30.08 13.18 -23.14
C ALA A 289 -29.37 13.11 -24.51
N GLU A 290 -28.56 14.11 -24.88
CA GLU A 290 -27.71 14.05 -26.08
C GLU A 290 -26.67 12.91 -25.98
N VAL A 291 -26.04 12.74 -24.81
CA VAL A 291 -25.05 11.69 -24.58
C VAL A 291 -25.71 10.30 -24.65
N VAL A 292 -26.86 10.13 -24.01
CA VAL A 292 -27.67 8.89 -24.08
C VAL A 292 -28.07 8.58 -25.52
N SER A 293 -28.49 9.60 -26.28
CA SER A 293 -28.84 9.43 -27.71
C SER A 293 -27.63 8.99 -28.56
N ALA A 294 -26.44 9.55 -28.29
CA ALA A 294 -25.22 9.15 -28.97
C ALA A 294 -24.79 7.72 -28.60
N TYR A 295 -24.95 7.33 -27.33
CA TYR A 295 -24.72 5.97 -26.84
C TYR A 295 -25.64 4.96 -27.52
N ASP A 296 -26.93 5.25 -27.55
CA ASP A 296 -27.94 4.40 -28.21
C ASP A 296 -27.65 4.25 -29.70
N ALA A 297 -27.43 5.36 -30.41
CA ALA A 297 -27.12 5.31 -31.84
C ALA A 297 -25.82 4.54 -32.14
N ALA A 298 -24.81 4.68 -31.29
CA ALA A 298 -23.55 3.95 -31.43
C ALA A 298 -23.76 2.44 -31.25
N PHE A 299 -24.46 2.01 -30.19
CA PHE A 299 -24.69 0.58 -29.96
C PHE A 299 -25.70 -0.03 -30.92
N GLU A 300 -26.72 0.69 -31.39
CA GLU A 300 -27.57 0.25 -32.49
C GLU A 300 -26.74 -0.02 -33.76
N SER A 301 -25.78 0.86 -34.07
CA SER A 301 -24.87 0.71 -35.22
C SER A 301 -23.93 -0.49 -35.06
N ILE A 302 -23.34 -0.65 -33.87
CA ILE A 302 -22.43 -1.75 -33.52
C ILE A 302 -23.17 -3.08 -33.55
N ASP A 303 -24.24 -3.22 -32.76
CA ASP A 303 -24.98 -4.47 -32.59
C ASP A 303 -25.58 -4.92 -33.93
N SER A 304 -26.07 -3.99 -34.74
CA SER A 304 -26.55 -4.28 -36.11
C SER A 304 -25.46 -4.89 -36.99
N LYS A 305 -24.25 -4.32 -36.99
CA LYS A 305 -23.11 -4.84 -37.78
C LYS A 305 -22.57 -6.16 -37.22
N VAL A 306 -22.40 -6.27 -35.90
CA VAL A 306 -21.91 -7.46 -35.21
C VAL A 306 -22.88 -8.64 -35.38
N SER A 307 -24.19 -8.39 -35.38
CA SER A 307 -25.21 -9.43 -35.66
C SER A 307 -25.09 -10.06 -37.05
N GLY A 308 -24.43 -9.36 -37.99
CA GLY A 308 -24.15 -9.86 -39.34
C GLY A 308 -22.95 -10.81 -39.43
N ILE A 309 -22.16 -10.96 -38.35
CA ILE A 309 -21.03 -11.88 -38.29
C ILE A 309 -21.56 -13.29 -38.04
N SER A 310 -21.26 -14.23 -38.94
CA SER A 310 -21.67 -15.62 -38.74
C SER A 310 -20.91 -16.25 -37.57
N ASP A 311 -21.54 -17.17 -36.83
CA ASP A 311 -20.88 -17.80 -35.67
C ASP A 311 -19.60 -18.57 -36.03
N SER A 312 -19.44 -19.02 -37.27
CA SER A 312 -18.20 -19.67 -37.75
C SER A 312 -17.08 -18.67 -38.02
N ASP A 313 -17.40 -17.40 -38.25
CA ASP A 313 -16.43 -16.37 -38.58
C ASP A 313 -16.06 -15.50 -37.36
N LYS A 314 -16.77 -15.66 -36.24
CA LYS A 314 -16.42 -15.02 -34.98
C LYS A 314 -15.05 -15.47 -34.50
N VAL A 315 -14.15 -14.51 -34.36
CA VAL A 315 -12.79 -14.73 -33.84
C VAL A 315 -12.84 -14.93 -32.32
N SER A 316 -11.86 -15.66 -31.81
CA SER A 316 -11.65 -15.87 -30.37
C SER A 316 -10.65 -14.84 -29.83
N ALA A 317 -10.94 -14.25 -28.68
CA ALA A 317 -10.09 -13.22 -28.09
C ALA A 317 -10.08 -13.25 -26.56
N VAL A 318 -9.04 -12.64 -25.99
CA VAL A 318 -8.96 -12.30 -24.56
C VAL A 318 -8.68 -10.82 -24.37
N ALA A 319 -9.15 -10.26 -23.26
CA ALA A 319 -8.89 -8.90 -22.86
C ALA A 319 -7.72 -8.82 -21.89
N SER A 320 -6.92 -7.76 -21.99
CA SER A 320 -5.78 -7.48 -21.12
C SER A 320 -5.86 -6.03 -20.64
N SER A 321 -6.13 -5.87 -19.34
CA SER A 321 -6.17 -4.57 -18.68
C SER A 321 -4.84 -4.20 -18.04
N MET A 322 -3.88 -5.12 -17.93
CA MET A 322 -2.56 -4.91 -17.33
C MET A 322 -1.49 -5.73 -18.04
N SER A 323 -0.23 -5.27 -17.99
CA SER A 323 0.88 -5.89 -18.72
C SER A 323 1.06 -7.36 -18.31
N GLY A 324 0.74 -8.28 -19.23
CA GLY A 324 0.85 -9.72 -19.00
C GLY A 324 -0.29 -10.35 -18.21
N TYR A 325 -1.42 -9.68 -17.99
CA TYR A 325 -2.59 -10.24 -17.31
C TYR A 325 -3.76 -10.39 -18.29
N ILE A 326 -4.48 -11.51 -18.17
CA ILE A 326 -5.73 -11.77 -18.89
C ILE A 326 -6.90 -11.52 -17.94
N SER A 327 -7.83 -10.66 -18.34
CA SER A 327 -9.06 -10.38 -17.58
C SER A 327 -9.99 -11.60 -17.57
N SER A 328 -10.73 -11.77 -16.46
CA SER A 328 -11.70 -12.85 -16.32
C SER A 328 -12.92 -12.65 -17.23
N GLY A 329 -13.74 -13.70 -17.34
CA GLY A 329 -15.00 -13.65 -18.11
C GLY A 329 -16.02 -12.64 -17.56
N GLY A 330 -15.91 -12.24 -16.28
CA GLY A 330 -16.80 -11.27 -15.63
C GLY A 330 -16.28 -9.83 -15.63
N SER A 331 -15.22 -9.54 -16.38
CA SER A 331 -14.64 -8.20 -16.47
C SER A 331 -15.30 -7.36 -17.58
N ASP A 332 -15.52 -6.09 -17.30
CA ASP A 332 -15.91 -5.05 -18.26
C ASP A 332 -14.99 -4.97 -19.51
N TYR A 333 -13.69 -5.22 -19.34
CA TYR A 333 -12.75 -5.32 -20.46
C TYR A 333 -13.06 -6.51 -21.38
N THR A 334 -13.54 -7.63 -20.80
CA THR A 334 -13.99 -8.79 -21.56
C THR A 334 -15.33 -8.50 -22.25
N ASP A 335 -16.23 -7.76 -21.60
CA ASP A 335 -17.48 -7.34 -22.22
C ASP A 335 -17.26 -6.49 -23.48
N VAL A 336 -16.23 -5.62 -23.49
CA VAL A 336 -15.86 -4.84 -24.69
C VAL A 336 -15.54 -5.74 -25.88
N ILE A 337 -14.74 -6.80 -25.69
CA ILE A 337 -14.36 -7.70 -26.81
C ILE A 337 -15.54 -8.58 -27.25
N VAL A 338 -16.39 -9.01 -26.32
CA VAL A 338 -17.57 -9.82 -26.62
C VAL A 338 -18.61 -8.99 -27.39
N ARG A 339 -18.89 -7.76 -26.94
CA ARG A 339 -19.79 -6.82 -27.63
C ARG A 339 -19.25 -6.43 -29.02
N ALA A 340 -17.92 -6.40 -29.20
CA ALA A 340 -17.28 -6.20 -30.49
C ALA A 340 -17.39 -7.40 -31.46
N GLY A 341 -17.97 -8.51 -31.00
CA GLY A 341 -18.27 -9.69 -31.81
C GLY A 341 -17.29 -10.85 -31.65
N ALA A 342 -16.34 -10.80 -30.72
CA ALA A 342 -15.44 -11.92 -30.44
C ALA A 342 -16.08 -12.95 -29.49
N LYS A 343 -15.55 -14.18 -29.49
CA LYS A 343 -15.78 -15.17 -28.44
C LYS A 343 -14.71 -15.04 -27.36
N PHE A 344 -15.10 -14.99 -26.09
CA PHE A 344 -14.13 -15.04 -25.00
C PHE A 344 -13.44 -16.41 -25.00
N ALA A 345 -12.11 -16.41 -25.10
CA ALA A 345 -11.37 -17.63 -25.36
C ALA A 345 -11.13 -18.53 -24.15
N LEU A 346 -11.25 -18.00 -22.94
CA LEU A 346 -11.08 -18.75 -21.68
C LEU A 346 -12.42 -19.13 -21.05
N GLU A 347 -13.42 -19.39 -21.89
CA GLU A 347 -14.73 -19.86 -21.42
C GLU A 347 -14.57 -21.16 -20.62
N GLY A 348 -15.04 -21.16 -19.36
CA GLY A 348 -14.93 -22.29 -18.45
C GLY A 348 -13.62 -22.41 -17.68
N TYR A 349 -12.66 -21.49 -17.86
CA TYR A 349 -11.47 -21.40 -17.01
C TYR A 349 -11.83 -20.88 -15.61
N ASP A 350 -11.26 -21.48 -14.57
CA ASP A 350 -11.46 -21.08 -13.17
C ASP A 350 -10.43 -20.02 -12.76
N PHE A 351 -10.91 -18.79 -12.57
CA PHE A 351 -10.08 -17.67 -12.13
C PHE A 351 -9.97 -17.56 -10.59
N GLY A 352 -10.61 -18.46 -9.84
CA GLY A 352 -10.73 -18.34 -8.38
C GLY A 352 -11.41 -17.03 -7.97
N SER A 353 -10.93 -16.39 -6.91
CA SER A 353 -11.41 -15.08 -6.45
C SER A 353 -10.80 -13.89 -7.22
N SER A 354 -9.98 -14.13 -8.25
CA SER A 354 -9.25 -13.08 -8.96
C SER A 354 -9.99 -12.59 -10.20
N ALA A 355 -10.02 -11.27 -10.42
CA ALA A 355 -10.60 -10.65 -11.62
C ALA A 355 -9.69 -10.76 -12.87
N SER A 356 -8.46 -11.24 -12.71
CA SER A 356 -7.52 -11.48 -13.80
C SER A 356 -6.49 -12.54 -13.41
N VAL A 357 -5.83 -13.14 -14.40
CA VAL A 357 -4.76 -14.12 -14.20
C VAL A 357 -3.51 -13.71 -14.98
N LYS A 358 -2.34 -13.88 -14.38
CA LYS A 358 -1.06 -13.71 -15.07
C LYS A 358 -0.61 -15.05 -15.64
N PRO A 359 -0.49 -15.21 -16.96
CA PRO A 359 -0.02 -16.46 -17.54
C PRO A 359 1.47 -16.73 -17.18
N SER A 360 1.70 -17.55 -16.14
CA SER A 360 3.01 -17.92 -15.57
C SER A 360 3.25 -19.44 -15.69
N PRO A 361 4.44 -19.98 -15.30
CA PRO A 361 4.67 -21.43 -15.22
C PRO A 361 3.65 -22.18 -14.35
N ASP A 362 3.04 -21.50 -13.39
CA ASP A 362 2.00 -22.05 -12.50
C ASP A 362 0.62 -22.11 -13.17
N HIS A 363 0.45 -21.41 -14.30
CA HIS A 363 -0.75 -21.39 -15.15
C HIS A 363 -0.45 -21.90 -16.56
N LEU A 364 0.38 -22.94 -16.66
CA LEU A 364 0.76 -23.56 -17.94
C LEU A 364 -0.43 -24.16 -18.68
N ASP A 365 -1.46 -24.56 -17.93
CA ASP A 365 -2.71 -25.12 -18.41
C ASP A 365 -3.49 -24.15 -19.31
N ILE A 366 -3.40 -22.84 -19.05
CA ILE A 366 -3.98 -21.81 -19.91
C ILE A 366 -3.42 -21.94 -21.34
N TYR A 367 -2.08 -21.98 -21.47
CA TYR A 367 -1.41 -22.09 -22.77
C TYR A 367 -1.60 -23.46 -23.43
N GLN A 368 -1.79 -24.52 -22.65
CA GLN A 368 -1.94 -25.89 -23.16
C GLN A 368 -3.35 -26.18 -23.63
N ASN A 369 -4.36 -25.61 -22.97
CA ASN A 369 -5.75 -25.99 -23.14
C ASN A 369 -6.56 -24.96 -23.94
N TYR A 370 -6.08 -23.72 -24.05
CA TYR A 370 -6.79 -22.65 -24.72
C TYR A 370 -5.97 -22.03 -25.85
N SER A 371 -6.66 -21.60 -26.90
CA SER A 371 -6.07 -20.90 -28.04
C SER A 371 -6.98 -19.77 -28.47
N PHE A 372 -6.41 -18.66 -28.95
CA PHE A 372 -7.19 -17.55 -29.46
C PHE A 372 -6.52 -16.80 -30.60
N ASP A 373 -7.34 -16.07 -31.35
CA ASP A 373 -6.94 -15.30 -32.52
C ASP A 373 -6.40 -13.92 -32.16
N TYR A 374 -6.85 -13.32 -31.04
CA TYR A 374 -6.45 -11.97 -30.64
C TYR A 374 -6.25 -11.78 -29.13
N ILE A 375 -5.30 -10.91 -28.78
CA ILE A 375 -5.20 -10.27 -27.46
C ILE A 375 -5.54 -8.80 -27.62
N VAL A 376 -6.56 -8.34 -26.91
CA VAL A 376 -6.98 -6.92 -26.93
C VAL A 376 -6.55 -6.25 -25.64
N HIS A 377 -5.54 -5.41 -25.74
CA HIS A 377 -5.04 -4.57 -24.65
C HIS A 377 -5.90 -3.30 -24.56
N LEU A 378 -6.64 -3.13 -23.47
CA LEU A 378 -7.46 -1.95 -23.20
C LEU A 378 -6.75 -1.09 -22.15
N ARG A 379 -6.10 0.00 -22.59
CA ARG A 379 -5.24 0.81 -21.70
C ARG A 379 -5.39 2.30 -21.93
N THR A 380 -5.24 3.06 -20.84
CA THR A 380 -5.17 4.52 -20.83
C THR A 380 -3.87 4.99 -21.52
N VAL A 381 -3.90 5.18 -22.84
CA VAL A 381 -2.69 5.45 -23.64
C VAL A 381 -2.85 6.52 -24.70
N ALA A 382 -4.07 6.80 -25.18
CA ALA A 382 -4.29 7.82 -26.22
C ALA A 382 -5.69 8.43 -26.22
N GLY A 383 -5.84 9.65 -25.71
CA GLY A 383 -7.11 10.41 -25.78
C GLY A 383 -7.35 11.07 -27.14
N TYR A 384 -8.48 11.77 -27.26
CA TYR A 384 -8.87 12.57 -28.43
C TYR A 384 -7.92 13.71 -28.82
N ALA A 385 -6.84 13.95 -28.09
CA ALA A 385 -5.85 14.97 -28.43
C ALA A 385 -4.48 14.43 -28.86
N THR A 386 -4.39 13.13 -29.12
CA THR A 386 -3.13 12.43 -29.46
C THR A 386 -2.70 12.59 -30.91
N SER A 387 -2.66 13.82 -31.40
CA SER A 387 -2.21 14.15 -32.77
C SER A 387 -0.74 14.60 -32.86
N THR A 388 0.00 14.63 -31.75
CA THR A 388 1.44 14.96 -31.72
C THR A 388 2.33 13.71 -31.88
N ASP A 389 3.50 13.87 -32.50
CA ASP A 389 4.50 12.79 -32.67
C ASP A 389 4.86 12.11 -31.32
N ASP A 390 4.81 12.87 -30.22
CA ASP A 390 5.08 12.39 -28.86
C ASP A 390 3.98 11.43 -28.34
N GLY A 391 2.71 11.70 -28.64
CA GLY A 391 1.58 10.87 -28.22
C GLY A 391 1.54 9.51 -28.95
N LEU A 392 1.84 9.51 -30.25
CA LEU A 392 1.99 8.28 -31.03
C LEU A 392 3.18 7.43 -30.53
N SER A 393 4.33 8.07 -30.32
CA SER A 393 5.52 7.41 -29.78
C SER A 393 5.24 6.79 -28.41
N TYR A 394 4.45 7.48 -27.59
CA TYR A 394 4.02 6.97 -26.30
C TYR A 394 3.12 5.74 -26.42
N ALA A 395 2.06 5.81 -27.22
CA ALA A 395 1.15 4.68 -27.45
C ALA A 395 1.88 3.44 -28.01
N GLN A 396 2.85 3.65 -28.92
CA GLN A 396 3.72 2.58 -29.43
C GLN A 396 4.61 1.97 -28.33
N SER A 397 5.13 2.79 -27.41
CA SER A 397 5.93 2.29 -26.28
C SER A 397 5.11 1.41 -25.33
N VAL A 398 3.84 1.77 -25.10
CA VAL A 398 2.92 0.96 -24.28
C VAL A 398 2.56 -0.32 -25.03
N TYR A 399 2.23 -0.23 -26.32
CA TYR A 399 1.98 -1.40 -27.16
C TYR A 399 3.13 -2.41 -27.07
N LYS A 400 4.37 -1.94 -27.19
CA LYS A 400 5.57 -2.78 -27.09
C LYS A 400 5.68 -3.46 -25.72
N THR A 401 5.45 -2.72 -24.64
CA THR A 401 5.53 -3.25 -23.27
C THR A 401 4.49 -4.36 -23.03
N TYR A 402 3.25 -4.12 -23.48
CA TYR A 402 2.14 -5.04 -23.33
C TYR A 402 2.36 -6.28 -24.20
N SER A 403 2.71 -6.09 -25.47
CA SER A 403 2.96 -7.20 -26.38
C SER A 403 4.13 -8.09 -25.96
N ASP A 404 5.23 -7.49 -25.47
CA ASP A 404 6.38 -8.22 -24.93
C ASP A 404 6.03 -9.10 -23.73
N SER A 405 5.01 -8.73 -22.95
CA SER A 405 4.60 -9.48 -21.77
C SER A 405 3.88 -10.79 -22.11
N PHE A 406 3.40 -10.93 -23.36
CA PHE A 406 2.73 -12.14 -23.85
C PHE A 406 3.62 -13.00 -24.76
N ASN A 407 4.93 -12.78 -24.77
CA ASN A 407 5.89 -13.55 -25.58
C ASN A 407 5.81 -15.07 -25.32
N LEU A 408 5.45 -15.50 -24.11
CA LEU A 408 5.23 -16.92 -23.80
C LEU A 408 4.10 -17.55 -24.61
N TRP A 409 3.09 -16.78 -25.03
CA TRP A 409 1.92 -17.27 -25.76
C TRP A 409 2.26 -17.66 -27.20
N GLU A 410 3.06 -16.83 -27.85
CA GLU A 410 3.61 -17.09 -29.18
C GLU A 410 4.49 -18.36 -29.22
N ASN A 411 5.06 -18.77 -28.06
CA ASN A 411 5.92 -19.95 -27.95
C ASN A 411 5.16 -21.27 -28.11
N TYR A 412 3.89 -21.31 -27.72
CA TYR A 412 3.02 -22.47 -27.85
C TYR A 412 2.39 -22.60 -29.25
N GLY A 413 2.82 -21.76 -30.20
CA GLY A 413 2.30 -21.76 -31.58
C GLY A 413 0.94 -21.08 -31.71
N ILE A 414 0.49 -20.37 -30.67
CA ILE A 414 -0.76 -19.61 -30.67
C ILE A 414 -0.40 -18.18 -31.06
N SER A 415 -0.62 -17.82 -32.32
CA SER A 415 -0.19 -16.56 -32.93
C SER A 415 -1.28 -15.50 -32.88
N GLY A 416 -1.77 -15.22 -31.67
CA GLY A 416 -2.84 -14.25 -31.47
C GLY A 416 -2.35 -12.85 -31.86
N SER A 417 -2.98 -12.20 -32.82
CA SER A 417 -2.63 -10.83 -33.19
C SER A 417 -2.93 -9.90 -32.00
N GLN A 418 -1.96 -9.07 -31.64
CA GLN A 418 -2.09 -8.20 -30.47
C GLN A 418 -2.55 -6.80 -30.90
N ILE A 419 -3.61 -6.32 -30.25
CA ILE A 419 -4.27 -5.04 -30.51
C ILE A 419 -4.19 -4.19 -29.26
N LEU A 420 -3.80 -2.92 -29.38
CA LEU A 420 -3.98 -1.93 -28.31
C LEU A 420 -5.09 -0.97 -28.68
N VAL A 421 -6.11 -0.88 -27.84
CA VAL A 421 -7.23 0.06 -27.94
C VAL A 421 -7.16 1.02 -26.76
N SER A 422 -7.34 2.31 -27.05
CA SER A 422 -7.32 3.32 -25.98
C SER A 422 -8.51 3.17 -25.03
N GLY A 423 -8.22 3.18 -23.73
CA GLY A 423 -9.20 3.27 -22.65
C GLY A 423 -9.66 4.71 -22.34
N CYS A 424 -9.10 5.74 -22.98
CA CYS A 424 -9.44 7.16 -22.71
C CYS A 424 -10.63 7.69 -23.53
N VAL A 425 -11.37 6.82 -24.20
CA VAL A 425 -12.51 7.19 -25.08
C VAL A 425 -13.81 6.55 -24.57
N PRO A 426 -15.00 7.03 -24.95
CA PRO A 426 -16.27 6.44 -24.54
C PRO A 426 -16.33 4.95 -24.88
N VAL A 427 -17.00 4.17 -24.03
CA VAL A 427 -17.10 2.71 -24.17
C VAL A 427 -17.59 2.27 -25.56
N PRO A 428 -18.61 2.88 -26.18
CA PRO A 428 -19.03 2.52 -27.55
C PRO A 428 -17.91 2.68 -28.59
N VAL A 429 -17.05 3.69 -28.41
CA VAL A 429 -15.90 3.93 -29.30
C VAL A 429 -14.86 2.82 -29.16
N ARG A 430 -14.60 2.36 -27.93
CA ARG A 430 -13.70 1.21 -27.67
C ARG A 430 -14.21 -0.04 -28.37
N VAL A 431 -15.51 -0.31 -28.27
CA VAL A 431 -16.14 -1.47 -28.91
C VAL A 431 -16.06 -1.37 -30.43
N ALA A 432 -16.35 -0.21 -31.02
CA ALA A 432 -16.26 0.00 -32.46
C ALA A 432 -14.82 -0.14 -33.01
N LEU A 433 -13.83 0.43 -32.32
CA LEU A 433 -12.41 0.29 -32.68
C LEU A 433 -11.92 -1.15 -32.54
N THR A 434 -12.38 -1.85 -31.50
CA THR A 434 -12.10 -3.28 -31.31
C THR A 434 -12.70 -4.09 -32.45
N ALA A 435 -13.96 -3.87 -32.82
CA ALA A 435 -14.61 -4.56 -33.93
C ALA A 435 -13.89 -4.30 -35.28
N TYR A 436 -13.47 -3.05 -35.52
CA TYR A 436 -12.60 -2.72 -36.66
C TYR A 436 -11.28 -3.48 -36.63
N ALA A 437 -10.59 -3.54 -35.48
CA ALA A 437 -9.30 -4.21 -35.38
C ALA A 437 -9.41 -5.73 -35.59
N LEU A 438 -10.49 -6.35 -35.11
CA LEU A 438 -10.75 -7.78 -35.26
C LEU A 438 -11.17 -8.16 -36.69
N TYR A 439 -12.00 -7.34 -37.35
CA TYR A 439 -12.67 -7.72 -38.59
C TYR A 439 -12.34 -6.86 -39.82
N GLY A 440 -11.65 -5.73 -39.65
CA GLY A 440 -11.41 -4.75 -40.71
C GLY A 440 -10.43 -5.17 -41.80
N SER A 441 -9.71 -6.27 -41.61
CA SER A 441 -8.81 -6.89 -42.62
C SER A 441 -9.34 -8.24 -43.15
N SER A 442 -10.57 -8.61 -42.80
CA SER A 442 -11.21 -9.89 -43.15
C SER A 442 -12.21 -9.75 -44.32
N ASP A 443 -13.00 -10.80 -44.57
CA ASP A 443 -14.16 -10.78 -45.48
C ASP A 443 -15.21 -9.71 -45.09
N TYR A 444 -15.13 -9.17 -43.86
CA TYR A 444 -15.98 -8.12 -43.34
C TYR A 444 -15.36 -6.70 -43.45
N SER A 445 -14.26 -6.54 -44.19
CA SER A 445 -13.55 -5.26 -44.35
C SER A 445 -14.39 -4.11 -44.93
N ASP A 446 -15.44 -4.40 -45.70
CA ASP A 446 -16.41 -3.40 -46.19
C ASP A 446 -17.43 -2.98 -45.10
N ILE A 447 -17.57 -3.76 -44.02
CA ILE A 447 -18.54 -3.55 -42.95
C ILE A 447 -17.89 -2.83 -41.76
N PHE A 448 -16.76 -3.35 -41.29
CA PHE A 448 -16.00 -2.80 -40.17
C PHE A 448 -14.83 -1.98 -40.71
N THR A 449 -15.13 -0.77 -41.18
CA THR A 449 -14.11 0.16 -41.68
C THR A 449 -13.62 1.09 -40.58
N LEU A 450 -12.38 1.57 -40.70
CA LEU A 450 -11.86 2.63 -39.82
C LEU A 450 -12.73 3.89 -39.91
N THR A 451 -13.25 4.21 -41.10
CA THR A 451 -14.16 5.33 -41.31
C THR A 451 -15.41 5.20 -40.43
N TRP A 452 -16.05 4.03 -40.39
CA TRP A 452 -17.22 3.80 -39.54
C TRP A 452 -16.89 3.93 -38.04
N ALA A 453 -15.78 3.35 -37.59
CA ALA A 453 -15.37 3.49 -36.19
C ALA A 453 -15.09 4.97 -35.83
N ASN A 454 -14.49 5.72 -36.77
CA ASN A 454 -14.26 7.15 -36.63
C ASN A 454 -15.55 7.98 -36.68
N GLU A 455 -16.60 7.56 -37.39
CA GLU A 455 -17.91 8.22 -37.36
C GLU A 455 -18.56 8.11 -35.98
N ILE A 456 -18.49 6.93 -35.35
CA ILE A 456 -18.93 6.74 -33.95
C ILE A 456 -18.08 7.59 -33.01
N SER A 457 -16.76 7.56 -33.16
CA SER A 457 -15.86 8.41 -32.39
C SER A 457 -16.21 9.91 -32.52
N GLN A 458 -16.48 10.37 -33.75
CA GLN A 458 -16.86 11.75 -34.02
C GLN A 458 -18.22 12.13 -33.41
N SER A 459 -19.18 11.22 -33.29
CA SER A 459 -20.48 11.54 -32.67
C SER A 459 -20.32 11.92 -31.20
N PHE A 460 -19.36 11.32 -30.49
CA PHE A 460 -19.04 11.71 -29.12
C PHE A 460 -18.20 12.99 -29.06
N ILE A 461 -17.26 13.20 -29.98
CA ILE A 461 -16.52 14.46 -30.07
C ILE A 461 -17.46 15.66 -30.23
N ASN A 462 -18.54 15.49 -31.01
CA ASN A 462 -19.54 16.53 -31.23
C ASN A 462 -20.31 16.92 -29.97
N LEU A 463 -20.23 16.12 -28.90
CA LEU A 463 -20.82 16.45 -27.59
C LEU A 463 -19.92 17.40 -26.79
N PHE A 464 -18.64 17.51 -27.14
CA PHE A 464 -17.67 18.34 -26.42
C PHE A 464 -17.86 19.84 -26.70
N SER A 465 -17.46 20.64 -25.72
CA SER A 465 -17.46 22.11 -25.77
C SER A 465 -16.03 22.67 -25.91
N GLY A 466 -15.90 23.97 -26.21
CA GLY A 466 -14.60 24.65 -26.28
C GLY A 466 -13.70 24.17 -27.42
N ASP A 467 -12.38 24.12 -27.17
CA ASP A 467 -11.39 23.75 -28.19
C ASP A 467 -11.50 22.28 -28.64
N ALA A 468 -11.95 21.39 -27.75
CA ALA A 468 -12.13 19.97 -28.05
C ALA A 468 -13.25 19.69 -29.06
N ALA A 469 -14.21 20.61 -29.23
CA ALA A 469 -15.26 20.50 -30.25
C ALA A 469 -14.71 20.51 -31.69
N ASN A 470 -13.46 20.95 -31.89
CA ASN A 470 -12.82 21.01 -33.20
C ASN A 470 -11.98 19.76 -33.54
N LEU A 471 -11.94 18.77 -32.64
CA LEU A 471 -11.17 17.54 -32.87
C LEU A 471 -11.81 16.70 -33.98
N THR A 472 -10.96 16.00 -34.74
CA THR A 472 -11.39 15.11 -35.82
C THR A 472 -10.92 13.68 -35.55
N ALA A 473 -11.85 12.72 -35.48
CA ALA A 473 -11.56 11.34 -35.11
C ALA A 473 -10.44 10.67 -35.95
N GLY A 474 -10.37 10.98 -37.26
CA GLY A 474 -9.41 10.38 -38.18
C GLY A 474 -7.96 10.84 -38.04
N GLU A 475 -7.68 11.85 -37.21
CA GLU A 475 -6.34 12.37 -36.94
C GLU A 475 -5.74 11.79 -35.64
N LEU A 476 -6.47 10.88 -34.99
CA LEU A 476 -6.14 10.36 -33.66
C LEU A 476 -5.70 8.91 -33.71
N THR A 477 -4.62 8.60 -33.00
CA THR A 477 -4.15 7.22 -32.88
C THR A 477 -4.85 6.53 -31.72
N LEU A 478 -6.00 5.92 -31.99
CA LEU A 478 -6.81 5.26 -30.96
C LEU A 478 -6.69 3.72 -30.96
N VAL A 479 -6.03 3.16 -31.97
CA VAL A 479 -5.80 1.72 -32.14
C VAL A 479 -4.43 1.42 -32.78
N ILE A 480 -3.70 0.43 -32.27
CA ILE A 480 -2.42 -0.06 -32.81
C ILE A 480 -2.48 -1.59 -32.98
N ASN A 481 -2.03 -2.09 -34.14
CA ASN A 481 -2.02 -3.52 -34.51
C ASN A 481 -0.59 -4.01 -34.81
N SER A 482 -0.36 -5.33 -34.72
CA SER A 482 0.94 -6.00 -34.93
C SER A 482 1.45 -6.05 -36.37
N SER A 483 0.79 -5.41 -37.34
CA SER A 483 1.04 -5.63 -38.78
C SER A 483 2.41 -5.16 -39.30
N ASP A 484 3.20 -4.44 -38.48
CA ASP A 484 4.55 -3.97 -38.81
C ASP A 484 5.68 -4.80 -38.18
N ASP A 485 5.34 -5.83 -37.40
CA ASP A 485 6.33 -6.64 -36.68
C ASP A 485 7.00 -7.69 -37.58
N THR A 486 8.34 -7.77 -37.52
CA THR A 486 9.12 -8.84 -38.16
C THR A 486 9.46 -9.93 -37.15
N TYR A 487 9.19 -11.20 -37.50
CA TYR A 487 9.48 -12.36 -36.66
C TYR A 487 10.52 -13.27 -37.31
N SER A 488 11.43 -13.81 -36.50
CA SER A 488 12.47 -14.75 -36.88
C SER A 488 12.35 -16.06 -36.09
N THR A 489 12.78 -17.19 -36.66
CA THR A 489 12.62 -18.52 -36.07
C THR A 489 13.80 -18.93 -35.19
N ILE A 490 13.54 -19.83 -34.23
CA ILE A 490 14.55 -20.41 -33.35
C ILE A 490 14.53 -21.92 -33.54
N THR A 491 15.66 -22.48 -33.96
CA THR A 491 15.84 -23.92 -34.11
C THR A 491 16.72 -24.46 -32.98
N TYR A 492 16.15 -25.34 -32.17
CA TYR A 492 16.86 -26.02 -31.08
C TYR A 492 17.38 -27.38 -31.53
N ASN A 493 18.68 -27.57 -31.50
CA ASN A 493 19.29 -28.89 -31.62
C ASN A 493 19.59 -29.45 -30.23
N MET A 494 18.74 -30.38 -29.81
CA MET A 494 18.78 -30.91 -28.45
C MET A 494 19.81 -32.02 -28.23
N ASN A 495 20.52 -32.47 -29.27
CA ASN A 495 21.53 -33.55 -29.16
C ASN A 495 21.04 -34.82 -28.43
N GLY A 496 19.74 -35.13 -28.53
CA GLY A 496 19.11 -36.30 -27.91
C GLY A 496 18.37 -36.04 -26.60
N TYR A 497 18.39 -34.81 -26.08
CA TYR A 497 17.63 -34.38 -24.89
C TYR A 497 16.27 -33.76 -25.25
N THR A 498 15.45 -33.45 -24.25
CA THR A 498 14.12 -32.86 -24.44
C THR A 498 14.18 -31.36 -24.16
N ASN A 499 13.75 -30.53 -25.11
CA ASN A 499 13.66 -29.09 -24.90
C ASN A 499 12.59 -28.75 -23.85
N SER A 500 12.73 -27.63 -23.14
CA SER A 500 11.62 -27.12 -22.33
C SER A 500 10.47 -26.67 -23.22
N PRO A 501 9.21 -26.98 -22.86
CA PRO A 501 8.04 -26.48 -23.58
C PRO A 501 7.87 -24.96 -23.47
N LEU A 502 8.55 -24.30 -22.52
CA LEU A 502 8.53 -22.84 -22.36
C LEU A 502 9.37 -22.11 -23.42
N ASN A 503 10.25 -22.83 -24.13
CA ASN A 503 11.16 -22.22 -25.07
C ASN A 503 10.47 -21.79 -26.38
N PRO A 504 10.65 -20.52 -26.83
CA PRO A 504 10.06 -19.96 -28.05
C PRO A 504 10.49 -20.65 -29.34
N THR A 505 9.56 -20.94 -30.26
CA THR A 505 9.95 -21.36 -31.63
C THR A 505 10.20 -20.18 -32.56
N LYS A 506 9.79 -18.97 -32.16
CA LYS A 506 9.99 -17.70 -32.87
C LYS A 506 10.20 -16.56 -31.89
N TYR A 507 10.79 -15.48 -32.36
CA TYR A 507 10.89 -14.23 -31.61
C TYR A 507 10.65 -13.03 -32.53
N ARG A 508 10.12 -11.94 -31.97
CA ARG A 508 10.01 -10.66 -32.68
C ARG A 508 11.37 -9.98 -32.72
N GLU A 509 11.82 -9.57 -33.90
CA GLU A 509 13.05 -8.77 -34.02
C GLU A 509 12.89 -7.45 -33.23
N GLY A 510 13.90 -7.05 -32.45
CA GLY A 510 13.76 -5.95 -31.49
C GLY A 510 13.31 -6.35 -30.08
N ALA A 511 12.90 -7.60 -29.86
CA ALA A 511 12.54 -8.12 -28.55
C ALA A 511 13.73 -8.81 -27.85
N LYS A 512 13.73 -8.77 -26.51
CA LYS A 512 14.62 -9.58 -25.68
C LYS A 512 13.88 -10.84 -25.26
N VAL A 513 14.47 -12.01 -25.47
CA VAL A 513 13.85 -13.28 -25.09
C VAL A 513 14.81 -14.13 -24.24
N THR A 514 14.29 -14.60 -23.11
CA THR A 514 14.99 -15.50 -22.19
C THR A 514 14.61 -16.94 -22.52
N LEU A 515 15.61 -17.81 -22.66
CA LEU A 515 15.42 -19.24 -22.94
C LEU A 515 15.48 -20.04 -21.63
N SER A 516 14.57 -20.98 -21.47
CA SER A 516 14.57 -21.98 -20.40
C SER A 516 15.56 -23.11 -20.66
N ASP A 517 15.95 -23.79 -19.58
CA ASP A 517 16.80 -24.98 -19.62
C ASP A 517 16.03 -26.21 -20.15
N PRO A 518 16.70 -27.20 -20.76
CA PRO A 518 16.08 -28.45 -21.18
C PRO A 518 15.59 -29.32 -20.01
N ILE A 519 14.67 -30.23 -20.29
CA ILE A 519 14.21 -31.24 -19.33
C ILE A 519 15.26 -32.37 -19.28
N LEU A 520 15.88 -32.55 -18.11
CA LEU A 520 16.99 -33.49 -17.87
C LEU A 520 16.66 -34.47 -16.74
N SER A 521 17.36 -35.62 -16.71
CA SER A 521 17.38 -36.54 -15.57
C SER A 521 18.33 -36.05 -14.47
N ASP A 522 18.13 -36.51 -13.24
CA ASP A 522 18.87 -36.05 -12.04
C ASP A 522 20.41 -36.29 -12.10
N ASP A 523 20.92 -37.04 -13.09
CA ASP A 523 22.33 -37.34 -13.35
C ASP A 523 22.97 -36.51 -14.49
N LYS A 524 22.30 -35.42 -14.90
CA LYS A 524 22.75 -34.54 -16.00
C LYS A 524 22.68 -33.07 -15.60
N HIS A 525 23.54 -32.26 -16.22
CA HIS A 525 23.56 -30.81 -16.04
C HIS A 525 23.58 -30.08 -17.40
N PHE A 526 22.81 -29.00 -17.51
CA PHE A 526 22.78 -28.15 -18.69
C PHE A 526 23.87 -27.07 -18.62
N ASP A 527 24.90 -27.19 -19.46
CA ASP A 527 26.04 -26.24 -19.50
C ASP A 527 25.70 -24.94 -20.27
N GLY A 528 24.63 -24.97 -21.07
CA GLY A 528 24.07 -23.83 -21.78
C GLY A 528 23.79 -24.07 -23.27
N TRP A 529 23.24 -23.04 -23.91
CA TRP A 529 23.02 -22.99 -25.35
C TRP A 529 24.29 -22.54 -26.09
N TYR A 530 24.57 -23.12 -27.25
CA TYR A 530 25.71 -22.81 -28.11
C TYR A 530 25.28 -22.55 -29.55
N THR A 531 26.02 -21.75 -30.30
CA THR A 531 25.69 -21.46 -31.72
C THR A 531 26.29 -22.49 -32.69
N ASP A 532 27.08 -23.44 -32.21
CA ASP A 532 27.73 -24.48 -32.99
C ASP A 532 27.66 -25.86 -32.31
N SER A 533 27.66 -26.93 -33.13
CA SER A 533 27.58 -28.31 -32.66
C SER A 533 28.81 -28.79 -31.90
N GLU A 534 29.95 -28.11 -32.04
CA GLU A 534 31.19 -28.41 -31.31
C GLU A 534 31.24 -27.71 -29.93
N PHE A 535 30.19 -26.94 -29.61
CA PHE A 535 30.03 -26.18 -28.37
C PHE A 535 31.18 -25.22 -28.06
N THR A 536 31.68 -24.53 -29.09
CA THR A 536 32.80 -23.58 -28.96
C THR A 536 32.35 -22.16 -28.63
N THR A 537 31.16 -21.75 -29.08
CA THR A 537 30.62 -20.39 -28.91
C THR A 537 29.30 -20.43 -28.13
N LYS A 538 29.33 -19.99 -26.87
CA LYS A 538 28.13 -19.94 -26.03
C LYS A 538 27.15 -18.88 -26.56
N PHE A 539 25.89 -19.24 -26.69
CA PHE A 539 24.83 -18.34 -27.14
C PHE A 539 24.45 -17.42 -25.98
N GLY A 540 24.59 -16.10 -26.18
CA GLY A 540 24.35 -15.08 -25.16
C GLY A 540 22.87 -14.74 -24.90
N GLY A 541 21.93 -15.45 -25.56
CA GLY A 541 20.50 -15.16 -25.52
C GLY A 541 20.04 -14.25 -26.66
N ILE A 542 18.73 -14.02 -26.73
CA ILE A 542 18.11 -13.13 -27.72
C ILE A 542 18.00 -11.75 -27.11
N THR A 543 18.64 -10.77 -27.76
CA THR A 543 18.62 -9.35 -27.40
C THR A 543 17.82 -8.54 -28.43
N ALA A 544 17.52 -7.27 -28.13
CA ALA A 544 16.84 -6.38 -29.07
C ALA A 544 17.57 -6.23 -30.42
N ASP A 545 18.88 -6.44 -30.46
CA ASP A 545 19.66 -6.36 -31.71
C ASP A 545 19.69 -7.68 -32.50
N THR A 546 19.08 -8.75 -31.98
CA THR A 546 19.07 -10.06 -32.63
C THR A 546 18.09 -10.05 -33.80
N THR A 547 18.57 -10.44 -34.99
CA THR A 547 17.79 -10.45 -36.24
C THR A 547 18.08 -11.73 -37.01
N GLY A 548 17.11 -12.19 -37.81
CA GLY A 548 17.19 -13.41 -38.62
C GLY A 548 17.02 -14.72 -37.85
N ASP A 549 16.76 -15.80 -38.58
CA ASP A 549 16.62 -17.14 -38.02
C ASP A 549 17.89 -17.60 -37.27
N ILE A 550 17.72 -18.20 -36.09
CA ILE A 550 18.84 -18.71 -35.27
C ILE A 550 18.78 -20.22 -35.09
N VAL A 551 19.96 -20.85 -35.02
CA VAL A 551 20.12 -22.27 -34.68
C VAL A 551 21.02 -22.38 -33.46
N ILE A 552 20.55 -23.05 -32.41
CA ILE A 552 21.28 -23.23 -31.16
C ILE A 552 21.32 -24.68 -30.71
N TYR A 553 22.37 -25.07 -30.02
CA TYR A 553 22.69 -26.44 -29.63
C TYR A 553 22.74 -26.53 -28.10
N ALA A 554 21.99 -27.46 -27.53
CA ALA A 554 22.04 -27.73 -26.09
C ALA A 554 23.31 -28.50 -25.77
N LYS A 555 24.16 -27.96 -24.87
CA LYS A 555 25.26 -28.72 -24.28
C LYS A 555 24.83 -29.24 -22.92
N VAL A 556 24.81 -30.56 -22.79
CA VAL A 556 24.52 -31.26 -21.54
C VAL A 556 25.73 -32.11 -21.17
N VAL A 557 26.09 -32.11 -19.90
CA VAL A 557 27.21 -32.87 -19.34
C VAL A 557 26.71 -33.79 -18.23
N ASP A 558 27.56 -34.75 -17.82
CA ASP A 558 27.29 -35.56 -16.64
C ASP A 558 27.26 -34.67 -15.38
N GLY A 559 26.37 -35.00 -14.46
CA GLY A 559 26.13 -34.18 -13.28
C GLY A 559 25.44 -34.92 -12.16
N PHE A 560 25.17 -34.19 -11.09
CA PHE A 560 24.45 -34.65 -9.92
C PHE A 560 23.40 -33.60 -9.49
N THR A 561 22.42 -34.03 -8.70
CA THR A 561 21.33 -33.19 -8.22
C THR A 561 21.40 -33.02 -6.70
N VAL A 562 21.28 -31.78 -6.24
CA VAL A 562 21.11 -31.45 -4.83
C VAL A 562 19.64 -31.12 -4.59
N THR A 563 19.04 -31.80 -3.61
CA THR A 563 17.67 -31.55 -3.18
C THR A 563 17.69 -30.69 -1.93
N PHE A 564 16.98 -29.56 -1.93
CA PHE A 564 16.87 -28.61 -0.83
C PHE A 564 15.48 -28.73 -0.19
N ASP A 565 15.42 -29.25 1.04
CA ASP A 565 14.21 -29.39 1.84
C ASP A 565 14.12 -28.27 2.88
N ALA A 566 13.21 -27.32 2.67
CA ALA A 566 13.07 -26.12 3.48
C ALA A 566 12.52 -26.35 4.90
N GLN A 567 11.95 -27.53 5.20
CA GLN A 567 11.34 -27.86 6.50
C GLN A 567 10.56 -26.71 7.18
N ASN A 568 9.29 -26.53 6.81
CA ASN A 568 8.33 -25.56 7.39
C ASN A 568 8.54 -24.08 7.01
N GLY A 569 9.45 -23.74 6.10
CA GLY A 569 9.52 -22.40 5.52
C GLY A 569 8.42 -22.14 4.47
N ALA A 570 8.04 -20.87 4.28
CA ALA A 570 7.01 -20.38 3.34
C ALA A 570 7.23 -20.80 1.87
N SER A 571 8.42 -21.31 1.53
CA SER A 571 8.60 -22.12 0.33
C SER A 571 8.38 -23.61 0.66
N ASP A 572 7.13 -24.08 0.65
CA ASP A 572 6.80 -25.51 0.81
C ASP A 572 7.30 -26.40 -0.36
N ALA A 573 8.05 -25.84 -1.32
CA ALA A 573 8.61 -26.56 -2.44
C ALA A 573 10.02 -27.10 -2.12
N VAL A 574 10.14 -28.44 -2.10
CA VAL A 574 11.42 -29.12 -2.24
C VAL A 574 12.06 -28.69 -3.57
N THR A 575 13.17 -27.96 -3.51
CA THR A 575 13.82 -27.44 -4.72
C THR A 575 14.99 -28.33 -5.13
N LYS A 576 15.14 -28.61 -6.42
CA LYS A 576 16.24 -29.42 -6.96
C LYS A 576 17.13 -28.57 -7.87
N VAL A 577 18.45 -28.67 -7.67
CA VAL A 577 19.46 -28.02 -8.54
C VAL A 577 20.42 -29.06 -9.08
N SER A 578 20.66 -29.04 -10.39
CA SER A 578 21.66 -29.90 -11.02
C SER A 578 22.99 -29.18 -11.21
N TYR A 579 24.10 -29.88 -10.99
CA TYR A 579 25.47 -29.40 -11.15
C TYR A 579 26.25 -30.36 -12.02
N ALA A 580 27.23 -29.86 -12.79
CA ALA A 580 28.16 -30.73 -13.51
C ALA A 580 29.04 -31.53 -12.54
N ASP A 581 29.44 -32.74 -12.91
CA ASP A 581 30.28 -33.60 -12.07
C ASP A 581 31.59 -32.92 -11.64
N GLY A 582 31.93 -33.07 -10.37
CA GLY A 582 33.13 -32.45 -9.79
C GLY A 582 33.00 -30.94 -9.56
N SER A 583 31.81 -30.38 -9.75
CA SER A 583 31.51 -29.00 -9.35
C SER A 583 31.32 -28.92 -7.84
N THR A 584 31.71 -27.78 -7.27
CA THR A 584 31.30 -27.42 -5.91
C THR A 584 29.84 -26.98 -5.95
N VAL A 585 29.04 -27.50 -5.03
CA VAL A 585 27.65 -27.05 -4.87
C VAL A 585 27.66 -25.61 -4.41
N ASN A 586 27.12 -24.70 -5.23
CA ASN A 586 26.94 -23.31 -4.85
C ASN A 586 25.47 -23.08 -4.54
N VAL A 587 25.13 -22.80 -3.28
CA VAL A 587 23.80 -22.28 -2.94
C VAL A 587 23.78 -20.78 -3.23
N PRO A 588 22.79 -20.27 -3.98
CA PRO A 588 22.70 -18.84 -4.22
C PRO A 588 22.08 -18.17 -2.99
N LEU A 589 22.80 -17.25 -2.36
CA LEU A 589 22.22 -16.23 -1.49
C LEU A 589 21.85 -15.04 -2.43
N TYR A 590 20.58 -14.63 -2.47
CA TYR A 590 19.89 -14.22 -3.71
C TYR A 590 20.16 -12.85 -4.37
N LYS A 591 19.79 -12.77 -5.67
CA LYS A 591 19.20 -11.59 -6.32
C LYS A 591 17.98 -12.01 -7.16
N HIS A 592 16.84 -11.38 -6.91
CA HIS A 592 15.58 -11.53 -7.66
C HIS A 592 15.79 -11.33 -9.18
N GLY A 593 15.30 -12.25 -10.01
CA GLY A 593 15.12 -12.06 -11.46
C GLY A 593 16.04 -12.83 -12.42
N SER A 594 16.65 -13.96 -12.05
CA SER A 594 17.39 -14.82 -13.00
C SER A 594 17.06 -16.30 -12.82
N SER A 595 16.88 -17.02 -13.93
CA SER A 595 16.25 -18.34 -14.05
C SER A 595 17.10 -19.55 -13.59
N SER A 596 18.13 -19.35 -12.76
CA SER A 596 19.07 -20.40 -12.38
C SER A 596 19.50 -20.37 -10.89
N TYR A 597 18.59 -19.97 -9.99
CA TYR A 597 18.85 -19.83 -8.55
C TYR A 597 17.67 -20.39 -7.69
N VAL A 598 17.90 -20.75 -6.41
CA VAL A 598 16.90 -21.30 -5.44
C VAL A 598 16.80 -20.47 -4.15
N ASP A 599 15.61 -19.91 -3.85
CA ASP A 599 15.43 -18.88 -2.82
C ASP A 599 15.95 -19.39 -1.49
N VAL A 600 16.58 -18.51 -0.69
CA VAL A 600 16.81 -18.85 0.70
C VAL A 600 15.42 -19.03 1.29
N PRO A 601 15.07 -20.21 1.83
CA PRO A 601 13.75 -20.39 2.36
C PRO A 601 13.54 -19.35 3.47
N GLU A 602 12.33 -18.87 3.59
CA GLU A 602 11.92 -17.98 4.68
C GLU A 602 11.05 -18.79 5.63
N TYR A 603 11.31 -18.71 6.93
CA TYR A 603 10.41 -19.27 7.92
C TYR A 603 10.13 -18.18 8.94
N SER A 604 8.89 -17.68 8.93
CA SER A 604 8.50 -16.55 9.78
C SER A 604 8.85 -16.80 11.25
N GLY A 605 9.45 -15.81 11.90
CA GLY A 605 9.95 -15.92 13.27
C GLY A 605 11.22 -16.78 13.43
N HIS A 606 11.89 -17.20 12.35
CA HIS A 606 13.07 -18.08 12.41
C HIS A 606 14.23 -17.65 11.48
N THR A 607 15.44 -17.71 12.02
CA THR A 607 16.70 -17.47 11.32
C THR A 607 17.16 -18.77 10.68
N PHE A 608 17.40 -18.71 9.38
CA PHE A 608 17.99 -19.82 8.64
C PHE A 608 19.44 -20.08 9.10
N LEU A 609 19.70 -21.22 9.74
CA LEU A 609 21.04 -21.60 10.23
C LEU A 609 21.95 -22.20 9.17
N GLY A 610 21.41 -22.46 7.98
CA GLY A 610 22.08 -23.11 6.88
C GLY A 610 21.51 -24.48 6.57
N TRP A 611 22.10 -25.08 5.54
CA TRP A 611 21.77 -26.39 5.02
C TRP A 611 22.57 -27.49 5.72
N TYR A 612 21.91 -28.60 6.05
CA TYR A 612 22.50 -29.72 6.78
C TYR A 612 22.30 -31.03 6.02
N THR A 613 23.29 -31.92 6.11
CA THR A 613 23.23 -33.28 5.56
C THR A 613 22.35 -34.19 6.41
N ASP A 614 21.99 -35.36 5.88
CA ASP A 614 21.21 -36.40 6.59
C ASP A 614 21.87 -36.87 7.90
N SER A 615 23.21 -36.77 8.03
CA SER A 615 23.93 -37.10 9.26
C SER A 615 23.80 -36.02 10.35
N GLY A 616 23.20 -34.88 10.02
CA GLY A 616 23.00 -33.74 10.91
C GLY A 616 24.13 -32.72 10.94
N GLU A 617 25.15 -32.86 10.07
CA GLU A 617 26.28 -31.94 9.94
C GLU A 617 25.97 -30.77 8.99
N LYS A 618 26.42 -29.55 9.34
CA LYS A 618 26.24 -28.36 8.49
C LYS A 618 27.04 -28.53 7.21
N TYR A 619 26.39 -28.40 6.07
CA TYR A 619 27.04 -28.61 4.77
C TYR A 619 27.95 -27.44 4.40
N SER A 620 29.11 -27.74 3.82
CA SER A 620 30.11 -26.77 3.37
C SER A 620 30.21 -26.78 1.84
N PHE A 621 29.90 -25.64 1.22
CA PHE A 621 29.86 -25.42 -0.23
C PHE A 621 31.24 -25.41 -0.93
N THR A 622 32.27 -25.89 -0.25
CA THR A 622 33.66 -25.93 -0.75
C THR A 622 34.08 -27.32 -1.23
N THR A 623 33.19 -28.31 -1.11
CA THR A 623 33.45 -29.69 -1.50
C THR A 623 32.95 -29.92 -2.92
N ALA A 624 33.80 -30.47 -3.78
CA ALA A 624 33.41 -30.92 -5.10
C ALA A 624 32.69 -32.27 -4.98
N GLU A 625 31.48 -32.35 -5.51
CA GLU A 625 30.64 -33.53 -5.39
C GLU A 625 30.47 -34.22 -6.74
N THR A 626 30.14 -35.50 -6.70
CA THR A 626 29.91 -36.34 -7.89
C THR A 626 28.69 -37.25 -7.72
N GLU A 627 27.93 -37.09 -6.64
CA GLU A 627 26.76 -37.91 -6.32
C GLU A 627 25.62 -37.01 -5.83
N SER A 628 24.37 -37.38 -6.12
CA SER A 628 23.18 -36.63 -5.71
C SER A 628 22.88 -36.83 -4.22
N PHE A 629 22.44 -35.77 -3.53
CA PHE A 629 22.12 -35.83 -2.10
C PHE A 629 21.08 -34.78 -1.70
N THR A 630 20.55 -34.90 -0.48
CA THR A 630 19.59 -33.97 0.10
C THR A 630 20.25 -33.11 1.17
N LEU A 631 19.86 -31.84 1.18
CA LEU A 631 20.19 -30.86 2.20
C LEU A 631 18.90 -30.37 2.84
N THR A 632 18.90 -30.38 4.16
CA THR A 632 17.75 -30.01 4.96
C THR A 632 18.02 -28.67 5.64
N ALA A 633 17.05 -27.76 5.58
CA ALA A 633 17.11 -26.50 6.29
C ALA A 633 17.09 -26.75 7.80
N LYS A 634 17.97 -26.05 8.53
CA LYS A 634 17.79 -25.88 9.97
C LYS A 634 17.50 -24.43 10.28
N TRP A 635 16.63 -24.29 11.26
CA TRP A 635 16.10 -23.02 11.72
C TRP A 635 16.48 -22.82 13.18
N GLN A 636 16.79 -21.60 13.53
CA GLN A 636 16.78 -21.13 14.91
C GLN A 636 15.62 -20.16 15.02
N VAL A 637 14.83 -20.19 16.08
CA VAL A 637 13.90 -19.09 16.37
C VAL A 637 14.71 -17.78 16.32
N THR A 638 14.27 -16.82 15.53
CA THR A 638 14.95 -15.53 15.41
C THR A 638 14.85 -14.83 16.76
N GLU A 639 15.92 -14.88 17.56
CA GLU A 639 16.02 -14.10 18.80
C GLU A 639 16.34 -12.60 18.53
N ALA A 640 16.47 -12.21 17.27
CA ALA A 640 16.54 -10.83 16.78
C ALA A 640 15.27 -10.49 15.96
N ALA A 641 14.16 -10.06 16.55
CA ALA A 641 14.05 -9.29 17.76
C ALA A 641 12.84 -9.74 18.57
N ASN A 642 12.98 -9.79 19.89
CA ASN A 642 11.86 -9.90 20.84
C ASN A 642 10.96 -8.64 20.81
N ILE A 643 10.72 -8.04 19.64
CA ILE A 643 9.86 -6.89 19.40
C ILE A 643 8.48 -7.45 19.07
N TYR A 644 7.68 -7.55 20.12
CA TYR A 644 6.28 -7.91 20.08
C TYR A 644 5.60 -7.22 21.27
N LEU A 645 4.28 -7.08 21.21
CA LEU A 645 3.52 -6.37 22.24
C LEU A 645 3.61 -7.11 23.59
N LYS A 646 4.12 -6.45 24.63
CA LYS A 646 4.40 -7.07 25.95
C LYS A 646 3.16 -7.14 26.85
N VAL A 647 2.07 -7.66 26.31
CA VAL A 647 0.79 -7.79 27.00
C VAL A 647 0.33 -9.25 26.96
N LEU A 648 -0.02 -9.83 28.10
CA LEU A 648 -0.68 -11.13 28.14
C LEU A 648 -2.06 -11.01 27.48
N GLY A 649 -2.38 -11.95 26.59
CA GLY A 649 -3.46 -11.84 25.62
C GLY A 649 -2.95 -11.86 24.18
N ASN A 650 -1.75 -11.34 23.92
CA ASN A 650 -1.03 -11.48 22.64
C ASN A 650 -0.40 -12.89 22.56
N ALA A 651 -1.23 -13.90 22.33
CA ALA A 651 -0.89 -15.30 22.35
C ALA A 651 0.11 -15.68 21.24
N ASN A 652 0.02 -15.07 20.05
CA ASN A 652 0.92 -15.34 18.94
C ASN A 652 2.27 -14.58 19.05
N LYS A 653 2.35 -13.58 19.95
CA LYS A 653 3.49 -12.68 20.15
C LYS A 653 3.84 -11.87 18.90
N ASP A 654 2.84 -11.28 18.26
CA ASP A 654 3.02 -10.31 17.19
C ASP A 654 2.94 -8.85 17.73
N LEU A 655 2.65 -7.89 16.86
CA LEU A 655 2.60 -6.48 17.23
C LEU A 655 1.25 -6.04 17.82
N THR A 656 0.21 -6.87 17.70
CA THR A 656 -1.18 -6.53 17.97
C THR A 656 -1.81 -7.46 18.99
N ILE A 657 -3.05 -7.17 19.38
CA ILE A 657 -3.94 -8.14 19.99
C ILE A 657 -5.17 -8.21 19.11
N ASP A 658 -5.43 -9.38 18.53
CA ASP A 658 -6.46 -9.53 17.50
C ASP A 658 -7.12 -10.94 17.48
N VAL A 659 -7.84 -11.22 16.40
CA VAL A 659 -8.60 -12.46 16.24
C VAL A 659 -7.71 -13.72 16.13
N ASP A 660 -6.43 -13.58 15.78
CA ASP A 660 -5.51 -14.70 15.70
C ASP A 660 -5.09 -15.17 17.11
N ASP A 661 -5.01 -14.25 18.07
CA ASP A 661 -4.82 -14.59 19.49
C ASP A 661 -6.00 -15.37 20.04
N VAL A 662 -7.21 -14.92 19.69
CA VAL A 662 -8.47 -15.60 20.03
C VAL A 662 -8.47 -17.03 19.49
N ALA A 663 -7.99 -17.24 18.26
CA ALA A 663 -7.89 -18.57 17.67
C ALA A 663 -6.93 -19.48 18.46
N ILE A 664 -5.76 -18.97 18.88
CA ILE A 664 -4.80 -19.73 19.70
C ILE A 664 -5.38 -20.08 21.07
N ILE A 665 -6.03 -19.13 21.74
CA ILE A 665 -6.67 -19.38 23.03
C ILE A 665 -7.75 -20.47 22.89
N ASN A 666 -8.60 -20.38 21.87
CA ASN A 666 -9.61 -21.40 21.59
C ASN A 666 -9.00 -22.79 21.31
N ASP A 667 -7.89 -22.86 20.57
CA ASP A 667 -7.15 -24.11 20.33
C ASP A 667 -6.59 -24.73 21.63
N ILE A 668 -6.10 -23.90 22.55
CA ILE A 668 -5.63 -24.38 23.86
C ILE A 668 -6.80 -24.91 24.69
N ILE A 669 -7.93 -24.19 24.70
CA ILE A 669 -9.18 -24.62 25.37
C ILE A 669 -9.68 -25.94 24.76
N ALA A 670 -9.60 -26.10 23.44
CA ALA A 670 -9.97 -27.32 22.72
C ALA A 670 -8.95 -28.47 22.89
N GLY A 671 -7.76 -28.19 23.42
CA GLY A 671 -6.68 -29.15 23.61
C GLY A 671 -5.92 -29.52 22.33
N THR A 672 -6.04 -28.72 21.27
CA THR A 672 -5.27 -28.88 20.01
C THR A 672 -3.89 -28.21 20.10
N LYS A 673 -3.74 -27.20 20.96
CA LYS A 673 -2.47 -26.54 21.32
C LYS A 673 -2.23 -26.61 22.84
N THR A 674 -1.03 -26.25 23.29
CA THR A 674 -0.67 -26.29 24.71
C THR A 674 -0.22 -24.93 25.24
N TYR A 675 -0.53 -24.65 26.51
CA TYR A 675 -0.09 -23.43 27.20
C TYR A 675 1.43 -23.27 27.24
N ASP A 676 2.18 -24.38 27.32
CA ASP A 676 3.66 -24.33 27.38
C ASP A 676 4.26 -23.72 26.10
N ASP A 677 3.58 -23.89 24.96
CA ASP A 677 3.98 -23.32 23.66
C ASP A 677 3.53 -21.85 23.52
N TYR A 678 2.45 -21.46 24.20
CA TYR A 678 1.81 -20.14 24.09
C TYR A 678 1.58 -19.50 25.48
N PRO A 679 2.65 -19.15 26.20
CA PRO A 679 2.55 -18.66 27.58
C PRO A 679 1.89 -17.27 27.70
N TYR A 680 1.63 -16.58 26.59
CA TYR A 680 0.91 -15.31 26.58
C TYR A 680 -0.61 -15.48 26.44
N ALA A 681 -1.10 -16.70 26.19
CA ALA A 681 -2.54 -16.99 26.09
C ALA A 681 -3.28 -16.89 27.43
N ASP A 682 -2.57 -16.97 28.56
CA ASP A 682 -3.09 -16.73 29.92
C ASP A 682 -3.21 -15.21 30.14
N ALA A 683 -4.22 -14.62 29.51
CA ALA A 683 -4.43 -13.17 29.48
C ALA A 683 -4.73 -12.60 30.88
N ASN A 684 -5.41 -13.37 31.74
CA ASN A 684 -5.78 -12.94 33.09
C ASN A 684 -4.70 -13.26 34.16
N ASN A 685 -3.63 -13.97 33.77
CA ASN A 685 -2.47 -14.33 34.58
C ASN A 685 -2.83 -15.16 35.82
N ASP A 686 -3.76 -16.11 35.69
CA ASP A 686 -4.19 -17.00 36.78
C ASP A 686 -3.53 -18.40 36.75
N GLY A 687 -2.70 -18.66 35.73
CA GLY A 687 -1.99 -19.91 35.49
C GLY A 687 -2.78 -20.93 34.67
N LYS A 688 -3.87 -20.55 34.03
CA LYS A 688 -4.70 -21.38 33.14
C LYS A 688 -5.10 -20.59 31.90
N VAL A 689 -5.47 -21.32 30.84
CA VAL A 689 -6.06 -20.75 29.64
C VAL A 689 -7.48 -21.28 29.53
N ASP A 690 -8.47 -20.42 29.78
CA ASP A 690 -9.89 -20.74 29.72
C ASP A 690 -10.75 -19.59 29.13
N SER A 691 -12.07 -19.71 29.22
CA SER A 691 -12.99 -18.72 28.67
C SER A 691 -12.79 -17.31 29.24
N THR A 692 -12.22 -17.20 30.44
CA THR A 692 -11.95 -15.91 31.08
C THR A 692 -10.85 -15.15 30.35
N ASP A 693 -9.85 -15.85 29.81
CA ASP A 693 -8.80 -15.26 28.98
C ASP A 693 -9.36 -14.78 27.66
N LEU A 694 -10.22 -15.58 27.05
CA LEU A 694 -10.93 -15.24 25.82
C LEU A 694 -11.80 -13.98 26.00
N ASP A 695 -12.56 -13.88 27.10
CA ASP A 695 -13.36 -12.69 27.42
C ASP A 695 -12.48 -11.44 27.56
N LEU A 696 -11.32 -11.58 28.20
CA LEU A 696 -10.40 -10.48 28.41
C LEU A 696 -9.71 -10.03 27.11
N VAL A 697 -9.27 -10.96 26.28
CA VAL A 697 -8.69 -10.66 24.95
C VAL A 697 -9.72 -9.96 24.07
N ASN A 698 -10.96 -10.45 24.03
CA ASN A 698 -12.03 -9.77 23.28
C ASN A 698 -12.29 -8.34 23.79
N ALA A 699 -12.19 -8.09 25.10
CA ALA A 699 -12.30 -6.74 25.65
C ALA A 699 -11.13 -5.82 25.23
N MET A 700 -9.92 -6.37 25.12
CA MET A 700 -8.74 -5.66 24.58
C MET A 700 -8.91 -5.34 23.09
N ILE A 701 -9.36 -6.29 22.27
CA ILE A 701 -9.67 -6.09 20.83
C ILE A 701 -10.75 -5.01 20.66
N ALA A 702 -11.80 -5.08 21.48
CA ALA A 702 -12.88 -4.09 21.49
C ALA A 702 -12.46 -2.73 22.08
N LYS A 703 -11.21 -2.58 22.55
CA LYS A 703 -10.67 -1.35 23.16
C LYS A 703 -11.55 -0.83 24.29
N THR A 704 -12.05 -1.72 25.14
CA THR A 704 -13.03 -1.36 26.18
C THR A 704 -12.38 -0.58 27.32
N ASP A 705 -12.91 0.60 27.63
CA ASP A 705 -12.46 1.41 28.77
C ASP A 705 -12.59 0.67 30.12
N GLY A 706 -11.54 0.76 30.93
CA GLY A 706 -11.45 0.07 32.22
C GLY A 706 -10.95 -1.36 32.14
N THR A 707 -10.60 -1.87 30.95
CA THR A 707 -10.06 -3.24 30.78
C THR A 707 -8.79 -3.43 31.60
N THR A 708 -8.69 -4.58 32.27
CA THR A 708 -7.49 -4.95 33.04
C THR A 708 -6.49 -5.64 32.12
N VAL A 709 -5.29 -5.07 32.00
CA VAL A 709 -4.22 -5.57 31.13
C VAL A 709 -3.04 -6.01 31.98
N TYR A 710 -2.45 -7.18 31.68
CA TYR A 710 -1.23 -7.65 32.35
C TYR A 710 -0.02 -7.46 31.46
N VAL A 711 0.92 -6.64 31.92
CA VAL A 711 2.07 -6.18 31.14
C VAL A 711 3.35 -6.90 31.58
N ASP A 712 4.05 -7.52 30.63
CA ASP A 712 5.34 -8.18 30.86
C ASP A 712 6.48 -7.17 30.98
N ASN A 713 7.12 -7.15 32.14
CA ASN A 713 8.16 -6.18 32.47
C ASN A 713 9.14 -6.73 33.53
N LEU A 714 9.98 -5.84 34.08
CA LEU A 714 10.93 -6.15 35.13
C LEU A 714 10.51 -5.61 36.49
N ASP A 715 10.68 -6.43 37.53
CA ASP A 715 10.61 -5.98 38.91
C ASP A 715 11.88 -5.21 39.34
N ARG A 716 11.93 -4.73 40.59
CA ARG A 716 13.10 -3.98 41.10
C ARG A 716 14.39 -4.79 41.18
N THR A 717 14.32 -6.11 41.15
CA THR A 717 15.47 -7.01 41.16
C THR A 717 15.97 -7.35 39.75
N GLY A 718 15.18 -7.02 38.72
CA GLY A 718 15.40 -7.41 37.34
C GLY A 718 14.83 -8.77 36.99
N ALA A 719 13.99 -9.34 37.86
CA ALA A 719 13.23 -10.53 37.54
C ALA A 719 12.02 -10.15 36.69
N ARG A 720 11.69 -10.99 35.72
CA ARG A 720 10.46 -10.87 34.91
C ARG A 720 9.23 -10.91 35.82
N THR A 721 8.29 -9.99 35.63
CA THR A 721 7.03 -9.93 36.36
C THR A 721 5.90 -9.45 35.44
N MET A 722 4.66 -9.67 35.87
CA MET A 722 3.46 -9.20 35.18
C MET A 722 2.81 -8.11 36.02
N THR A 723 2.78 -6.87 35.51
CA THR A 723 2.16 -5.74 36.19
C THR A 723 0.76 -5.51 35.65
N GLN A 724 -0.23 -5.48 36.53
CA GLN A 724 -1.60 -5.13 36.20
C GLN A 724 -1.74 -3.62 35.92
N ILE A 725 -2.34 -3.27 34.78
CA ILE A 725 -2.64 -1.90 34.32
C ILE A 725 -4.11 -1.79 33.94
N THR A 726 -4.72 -0.63 34.15
CA THR A 726 -6.05 -0.31 33.61
C THR A 726 -5.89 0.39 32.26
N TYR A 727 -6.54 -0.11 31.22
CA TYR A 727 -6.61 0.51 29.90
C TYR A 727 -7.82 1.46 29.80
N PRO A 728 -7.71 2.61 29.11
CA PRO A 728 -6.46 3.21 28.63
C PRO A 728 -5.63 3.78 29.80
N LEU A 729 -4.31 3.74 29.64
CA LEU A 729 -3.34 4.25 30.60
C LEU A 729 -3.13 5.75 30.39
N ASP A 730 -3.30 6.52 31.45
CA ASP A 730 -3.06 7.96 31.46
C ASP A 730 -2.39 8.39 32.77
N ASN A 731 -1.87 9.62 32.82
CA ASN A 731 -1.25 10.24 33.98
C ASN A 731 -0.03 9.46 34.49
N ILE A 732 0.87 9.08 33.59
CA ILE A 732 2.11 8.37 33.94
C ILE A 732 3.16 9.30 34.55
N VAL A 733 4.09 8.72 35.32
CA VAL A 733 5.27 9.42 35.83
C VAL A 733 6.56 8.71 35.44
N PHE A 734 7.47 9.42 34.76
CA PHE A 734 8.74 8.85 34.27
C PHE A 734 9.91 8.99 35.25
N TYR A 735 10.79 7.98 35.24
CA TYR A 735 12.16 8.09 35.73
C TYR A 735 13.18 7.36 34.85
N GLY A 736 14.22 8.09 34.45
CA GLY A 736 15.38 7.58 33.70
C GLY A 736 15.36 7.99 32.24
N THR A 737 16.55 8.22 31.67
CA THR A 737 16.69 8.88 30.37
C THR A 737 16.33 7.99 29.19
N ASN A 738 16.54 6.67 29.24
CA ASN A 738 16.37 5.82 28.05
C ASN A 738 14.92 5.43 27.79
N ILE A 739 14.02 5.51 28.78
CA ILE A 739 12.58 5.20 28.58
C ILE A 739 11.78 6.39 28.07
N ILE A 740 12.27 7.62 28.27
CA ILE A 740 11.58 8.85 27.85
C ILE A 740 11.41 8.87 26.33
N TYR A 741 12.46 8.58 25.56
CA TYR A 741 12.41 8.68 24.09
C TYR A 741 11.47 7.65 23.44
N PRO A 742 11.57 6.34 23.73
CA PRO A 742 10.62 5.36 23.23
C PRO A 742 9.16 5.77 23.50
N ALA A 743 8.88 6.31 24.69
CA ALA A 743 7.54 6.76 25.04
C ALA A 743 7.12 8.06 24.31
N MET A 744 8.02 9.04 24.19
CA MET A 744 7.74 10.29 23.45
C MET A 744 7.51 10.04 21.97
N TYR A 745 8.20 9.07 21.36
CA TYR A 745 7.97 8.66 19.97
C TYR A 745 6.58 8.06 19.73
N VAL A 746 5.83 7.72 20.77
CA VAL A 746 4.48 7.15 20.66
C VAL A 746 3.43 7.99 21.40
N GLY A 747 3.70 9.29 21.57
CA GLY A 747 2.73 10.26 22.07
C GLY A 747 2.57 10.31 23.59
N ALA A 748 3.52 9.78 24.38
CA ALA A 748 3.41 9.82 25.83
C ALA A 748 3.38 11.25 26.43
N ALA A 749 3.65 12.31 25.65
CA ALA A 749 3.61 13.68 26.14
C ALA A 749 2.23 14.02 26.72
N ASP A 750 1.16 13.66 25.99
CA ASP A 750 -0.22 13.94 26.39
C ASP A 750 -0.69 13.07 27.56
N HIS A 751 0.01 11.97 27.82
CA HIS A 751 -0.31 11.02 28.89
C HIS A 751 0.53 11.22 30.17
N THR A 752 1.43 12.22 30.20
CA THR A 752 2.40 12.37 31.30
C THR A 752 1.94 13.36 32.37
N ALA A 753 1.78 12.89 33.61
CA ALA A 753 1.53 13.76 34.76
C ALA A 753 2.81 14.41 35.31
N GLY A 754 3.95 13.73 35.22
CA GLY A 754 5.23 14.29 35.66
C GLY A 754 6.44 13.43 35.31
N TYR A 755 7.64 13.96 35.53
CA TYR A 755 8.89 13.26 35.23
C TYR A 755 9.98 13.67 36.22
N PHE A 756 10.84 12.74 36.58
CA PHE A 756 11.93 12.99 37.53
C PHE A 756 13.21 13.47 36.84
N GLY A 757 13.85 14.47 37.47
CA GLY A 757 15.13 15.01 37.02
C GLY A 757 14.99 16.18 36.06
N LYS A 758 16.14 16.77 35.68
CA LYS A 758 16.20 17.88 34.73
C LYS A 758 16.27 17.33 33.29
N LEU A 759 15.41 17.85 32.41
CA LEU A 759 15.53 17.64 30.97
C LEU A 759 16.89 18.14 30.47
N SER A 760 17.55 17.29 29.69
CA SER A 760 18.92 17.50 29.23
C SER A 760 18.97 17.99 27.78
N TYR A 761 17.89 17.80 27.02
CA TYR A 761 17.82 18.08 25.59
C TYR A 761 16.59 18.95 25.33
N ALA A 762 16.83 20.26 25.18
CA ALA A 762 15.78 21.27 25.22
C ALA A 762 14.81 21.19 24.05
N ASN A 763 15.30 20.77 22.87
CA ASN A 763 14.47 20.70 21.67
C ASN A 763 13.69 19.38 21.63
N SER A 764 14.40 18.25 21.73
CA SER A 764 13.80 16.91 21.62
C SER A 764 12.92 16.50 22.82
N GLU A 765 13.08 17.14 23.99
CA GLU A 765 12.23 16.88 25.17
C GLU A 765 11.19 17.99 25.41
N SER A 766 11.04 18.95 24.49
CA SER A 766 10.18 20.13 24.66
C SER A 766 8.69 19.81 24.84
N ALA A 767 8.21 18.69 24.27
CA ALA A 767 6.82 18.27 24.38
C ALA A 767 6.39 17.96 25.82
N LEU A 768 7.30 17.46 26.68
CA LEU A 768 6.99 17.17 28.08
C LEU A 768 6.55 18.41 28.86
N PRO A 769 7.34 19.49 28.99
CA PRO A 769 6.89 20.68 29.71
C PRO A 769 5.71 21.37 28.99
N SER A 770 5.62 21.29 27.66
CA SER A 770 4.53 21.90 26.89
C SER A 770 3.17 21.21 27.12
N SER A 771 3.14 19.91 27.37
CA SER A 771 1.92 19.16 27.76
C SER A 771 1.40 19.53 29.17
N GLY A 772 2.19 20.25 29.96
CA GLY A 772 1.89 20.55 31.36
C GLY A 772 2.41 19.49 32.36
N ALA A 773 3.20 18.51 31.91
CA ALA A 773 3.85 17.54 32.79
C ALA A 773 4.73 18.23 33.84
N LYS A 774 4.61 17.82 35.10
CA LYS A 774 5.34 18.43 36.22
C LYS A 774 6.74 17.85 36.35
N GLN A 775 7.76 18.70 36.28
CA GLN A 775 9.13 18.32 36.63
C GLN A 775 9.24 18.03 38.15
N LEU A 776 9.78 16.86 38.50
CA LEU A 776 9.96 16.38 39.86
C LEU A 776 11.46 16.32 40.19
N GLY A 777 11.91 17.26 41.01
CA GLY A 777 13.34 17.37 41.34
C GLY A 777 14.23 17.76 40.16
N THR A 778 15.55 17.77 40.40
CA THR A 778 16.55 18.20 39.40
C THR A 778 17.74 17.24 39.26
N ALA A 779 17.85 16.23 40.13
CA ALA A 779 18.92 15.25 40.09
C ALA A 779 18.72 14.28 38.91
N ALA A 780 19.74 14.15 38.06
CA ALA A 780 19.65 13.33 36.85
C ALA A 780 19.79 11.82 37.10
N ARG A 781 20.41 11.40 38.22
CA ARG A 781 20.78 10.00 38.49
C ARG A 781 20.41 9.52 39.89
N SER A 782 19.52 10.23 40.56
CA SER A 782 19.02 9.83 41.87
C SER A 782 17.68 10.51 42.13
N ILE A 783 16.87 9.89 42.98
CA ILE A 783 15.66 10.49 43.53
C ILE A 783 15.92 10.74 45.01
N THR A 784 15.97 12.01 45.41
CA THR A 784 16.11 12.34 46.84
C THR A 784 14.76 12.24 47.54
N PRO A 785 14.72 12.10 48.89
CA PRO A 785 13.46 12.15 49.63
C PRO A 785 12.66 13.44 49.42
N ALA A 786 13.33 14.55 49.08
CA ALA A 786 12.67 15.81 48.76
C ALA A 786 12.00 15.78 47.37
N ASP A 787 12.64 15.15 46.39
CA ASP A 787 12.06 14.94 45.05
C ASP A 787 10.86 13.99 45.13
N TRP A 788 11.00 12.89 45.88
CA TRP A 788 9.91 11.94 46.11
C TRP A 788 8.71 12.57 46.83
N LYS A 789 8.95 13.54 47.72
CA LYS A 789 7.87 14.32 48.34
C LYS A 789 7.07 15.13 47.31
N GLN A 790 7.71 15.61 46.23
CA GLN A 790 7.00 16.30 45.15
C GLN A 790 6.10 15.33 44.38
N PHE A 791 6.58 14.11 44.11
CA PHE A 791 5.77 13.05 43.51
C PHE A 791 4.56 12.67 44.37
N THR A 792 4.76 12.37 45.64
CA THR A 792 3.65 12.03 46.55
C THR A 792 2.66 13.18 46.74
N THR A 793 3.10 14.43 46.58
CA THR A 793 2.21 15.60 46.53
C THR A 793 1.39 15.58 45.23
N LEU A 794 2.03 15.40 44.07
CA LEU A 794 1.35 15.27 42.77
C LEU A 794 0.32 14.13 42.78
N ALA A 795 0.70 12.96 43.30
CA ALA A 795 -0.18 11.78 43.40
C ALA A 795 -1.35 11.97 44.38
N SER A 796 -1.29 12.96 45.28
CA SER A 796 -2.42 13.36 46.12
C SER A 796 -3.35 14.38 45.45
N GLU A 797 -2.87 15.06 44.40
CA GLU A 797 -3.60 16.09 43.65
C GLU A 797 -4.34 15.48 42.45
N LYS A 798 -3.81 14.40 41.86
CA LYS A 798 -4.41 13.67 40.74
C LYS A 798 -4.07 12.19 40.77
N THR A 799 -4.94 11.37 40.17
CA THR A 799 -4.71 9.93 39.99
C THR A 799 -3.50 9.71 39.08
N ILE A 800 -2.59 8.81 39.47
CA ILE A 800 -1.43 8.41 38.68
C ILE A 800 -1.69 7.00 38.18
N GLY A 801 -1.71 6.82 36.85
CA GLY A 801 -2.01 5.53 36.23
C GLY A 801 -0.86 4.54 36.33
N ALA A 802 0.39 4.99 36.16
CA ALA A 802 1.57 4.16 36.34
C ALA A 802 2.84 4.96 36.63
N PHE A 803 3.81 4.31 37.26
CA PHE A 803 5.18 4.78 37.42
C PHE A 803 6.11 4.05 36.44
N VAL A 804 6.64 4.74 35.44
CA VAL A 804 7.38 4.13 34.32
C VAL A 804 8.89 4.40 34.49
N VAL A 805 9.69 3.33 34.51
CA VAL A 805 11.10 3.38 34.92
C VAL A 805 12.02 2.69 33.93
N ASP A 806 13.06 3.40 33.50
CA ASP A 806 14.22 2.77 32.87
C ASP A 806 14.96 1.92 33.91
N PHE A 807 15.07 0.62 33.65
CA PHE A 807 15.66 -0.34 34.58
C PHE A 807 17.12 -0.01 34.92
N SER A 808 17.86 0.67 34.05
CA SER A 808 19.22 1.12 34.37
C SER A 808 19.27 2.12 35.54
N GLY A 809 18.16 2.83 35.79
CA GLY A 809 17.95 3.73 36.91
C GLY A 809 17.35 3.06 38.15
N ILE A 810 16.97 1.78 38.11
CA ILE A 810 16.09 1.14 39.11
C ILE A 810 16.60 1.27 40.56
N SER A 811 17.91 1.39 40.76
CA SER A 811 18.54 1.58 42.07
C SER A 811 18.10 2.85 42.82
N ALA A 812 17.59 3.87 42.10
CA ALA A 812 17.02 5.07 42.71
C ALA A 812 15.64 4.81 43.35
N ILE A 813 14.94 3.77 42.92
CA ILE A 813 13.69 3.33 43.52
C ILE A 813 14.04 2.52 44.77
N THR A 814 14.02 3.19 45.93
CA THR A 814 14.31 2.56 47.22
C THR A 814 13.15 1.67 47.68
N ASN A 815 13.39 0.79 48.66
CA ASN A 815 12.31 -0.02 49.26
C ASN A 815 11.20 0.86 49.87
N THR A 816 11.56 2.03 50.38
CA THR A 816 10.60 3.01 50.90
C THR A 816 9.70 3.53 49.78
N PHE A 817 10.30 3.92 48.65
CA PHE A 817 9.56 4.46 47.50
C PHE A 817 8.64 3.40 46.87
N GLN A 818 9.12 2.16 46.72
CA GLN A 818 8.26 1.05 46.30
C GLN A 818 7.08 0.86 47.26
N SER A 819 7.33 0.85 48.57
CA SER A 819 6.26 0.71 49.56
C SER A 819 5.24 1.85 49.52
N ASP A 820 5.63 3.06 49.10
CA ASP A 820 4.71 4.18 48.92
C ASP A 820 3.86 3.99 47.65
N LEU A 821 4.44 3.50 46.55
CA LEU A 821 3.70 3.14 45.32
C LEU A 821 2.66 2.05 45.62
N ASP A 822 3.06 0.99 46.32
CA ASP A 822 2.18 -0.13 46.68
C ASP A 822 0.98 0.33 47.54
N LYS A 823 1.21 1.23 48.51
CA LYS A 823 0.14 1.81 49.34
C LYS A 823 -0.79 2.74 48.55
N GLY A 824 -0.25 3.41 47.54
CA GLY A 824 -1.01 4.25 46.63
C GLY A 824 -1.77 3.47 45.57
N GLY A 825 -1.51 2.17 45.41
CA GLY A 825 -2.05 1.37 44.32
C GLY A 825 -1.52 1.79 42.95
N ILE A 826 -0.32 2.37 42.88
CA ILE A 826 0.28 2.87 41.63
C ILE A 826 1.18 1.77 41.06
N PRO A 827 0.81 1.15 39.92
CA PRO A 827 1.62 0.10 39.31
C PRO A 827 2.93 0.68 38.78
N MET A 828 4.00 -0.13 38.84
CA MET A 828 5.30 0.24 38.27
C MET A 828 5.57 -0.59 37.01
N LEU A 829 5.91 0.10 35.92
CA LEU A 829 6.38 -0.50 34.67
C LEU A 829 7.88 -0.25 34.53
N SER A 830 8.68 -1.29 34.25
CA SER A 830 10.12 -1.12 34.03
C SER A 830 10.71 -2.01 32.94
N TRP A 831 11.53 -1.41 32.08
CA TRP A 831 12.25 -2.07 31.00
C TRP A 831 13.66 -1.52 30.84
N GLY A 832 14.55 -2.31 30.25
CA GLY A 832 15.92 -1.92 29.92
C GLY A 832 16.07 -1.21 28.58
N SER A 833 15.27 -0.18 28.30
CA SER A 833 15.09 0.46 26.97
C SER A 833 16.31 1.18 26.36
N ALA A 834 17.54 0.82 26.76
CA ALA A 834 18.77 1.30 26.16
C ALA A 834 19.18 0.50 24.91
N ASP A 835 18.76 -0.76 24.77
CA ASP A 835 18.93 -1.55 23.54
C ASP A 835 17.76 -1.35 22.56
N VAL A 836 18.00 -1.63 21.28
CA VAL A 836 17.07 -1.34 20.17
C VAL A 836 15.77 -2.13 20.28
N SER A 837 15.83 -3.40 20.71
CA SER A 837 14.63 -4.23 20.83
C SER A 837 13.78 -3.79 22.01
N ALA A 838 14.40 -3.49 23.15
CA ALA A 838 13.70 -2.97 24.33
C ALA A 838 13.12 -1.58 24.13
N ASP A 839 13.80 -0.71 23.41
CA ASP A 839 13.26 0.56 22.91
C ASP A 839 11.94 0.30 22.16
N ALA A 840 11.99 -0.51 21.09
CA ALA A 840 10.83 -0.77 20.24
C ALA A 840 9.65 -1.46 20.95
N TYR A 841 9.87 -2.54 21.73
CA TYR A 841 8.75 -3.18 22.41
C TYR A 841 8.19 -2.31 23.55
N SER A 842 9.00 -1.45 24.18
CA SER A 842 8.51 -0.55 25.23
C SER A 842 7.67 0.59 24.65
N ALA A 843 8.06 1.11 23.48
CA ALA A 843 7.27 2.06 22.70
C ALA A 843 5.93 1.43 22.27
N LEU A 844 5.97 0.26 21.63
CA LEU A 844 4.78 -0.49 21.21
C LEU A 844 3.81 -0.76 22.37
N THR A 845 4.34 -1.20 23.51
CA THR A 845 3.51 -1.53 24.67
C THR A 845 2.89 -0.30 25.29
N LEU A 846 3.63 0.82 25.39
CA LEU A 846 3.08 2.07 25.90
C LEU A 846 2.02 2.67 24.96
N ALA A 847 2.27 2.64 23.64
CA ALA A 847 1.32 3.00 22.60
C ALA A 847 0.00 2.25 22.74
N PHE A 848 0.07 0.92 22.83
CA PHE A 848 -1.10 0.07 23.05
C PHE A 848 -1.84 0.49 24.33
N LEU A 849 -1.12 0.69 25.44
CA LEU A 849 -1.75 1.06 26.71
C LEU A 849 -2.41 2.45 26.68
N PHE A 850 -1.87 3.41 25.94
CA PHE A 850 -2.48 4.75 25.78
C PHE A 850 -3.81 4.69 25.00
N GLY A 851 -3.94 3.73 24.08
CA GLY A 851 -5.14 3.53 23.26
C GLY A 851 -5.29 4.56 22.13
N GLY A 852 -6.46 4.58 21.48
CA GLY A 852 -6.74 5.49 20.37
C GLY A 852 -5.73 5.37 19.21
N ASP A 853 -5.34 6.50 18.64
CA ASP A 853 -4.40 6.58 17.51
C ASP A 853 -2.95 6.24 17.92
N ASN A 854 -2.63 6.30 19.23
CA ASN A 854 -1.29 5.98 19.72
C ASN A 854 -0.92 4.52 19.47
N ALA A 855 -1.88 3.59 19.53
CA ALA A 855 -1.66 2.17 19.27
C ALA A 855 -1.08 1.94 17.87
N GLU A 856 -1.70 2.54 16.84
CA GLU A 856 -1.24 2.44 15.45
C GLU A 856 0.13 3.10 15.25
N ILE A 857 0.41 4.22 15.94
CA ILE A 857 1.74 4.84 15.93
C ILE A 857 2.80 3.87 16.49
N GLY A 858 2.48 3.16 17.58
CA GLY A 858 3.35 2.15 18.18
C GLY A 858 3.64 0.99 17.26
N GLU A 859 2.61 0.46 16.59
CA GLU A 859 2.73 -0.61 15.59
C GLU A 859 3.64 -0.18 14.43
N LYS A 860 3.39 1.00 13.84
CA LYS A 860 4.23 1.56 12.76
C LYS A 860 5.67 1.79 13.20
N TYR A 861 5.89 2.25 14.42
CA TYR A 861 7.23 2.46 14.99
C TYR A 861 7.98 1.12 15.15
N ALA A 862 7.31 0.11 15.71
CA ALA A 862 7.87 -1.21 15.93
C ALA A 862 8.13 -1.95 14.62
N GLN A 863 7.16 -1.98 13.69
CA GLN A 863 7.28 -2.62 12.39
C GLN A 863 8.44 -2.02 11.60
N LYS A 864 8.54 -0.68 11.51
CA LYS A 864 9.66 -0.04 10.82
C LYS A 864 11.01 -0.44 11.43
N THR A 865 11.06 -0.58 12.75
CA THR A 865 12.29 -1.02 13.43
C THR A 865 12.63 -2.47 13.06
N ILE A 866 11.64 -3.36 13.01
CA ILE A 866 11.80 -4.76 12.57
C ILE A 866 12.31 -4.79 11.12
N ASP A 867 11.66 -4.08 10.20
CA ASP A 867 12.04 -4.05 8.78
C ASP A 867 13.51 -3.67 8.59
N VAL A 868 14.00 -2.70 9.38
CA VAL A 868 15.39 -2.25 9.32
C VAL A 868 16.33 -3.32 9.88
N ILE A 869 15.99 -3.94 11.01
CA ILE A 869 16.78 -5.02 11.60
C ILE A 869 16.87 -6.20 10.65
N ASP A 870 15.75 -6.60 10.04
CA ASP A 870 15.68 -7.70 9.09
C ASP A 870 16.48 -7.39 7.83
N ALA A 871 16.38 -6.17 7.29
CA ALA A 871 17.20 -5.72 6.18
C ALA A 871 18.70 -5.84 6.51
N ILE A 872 19.11 -5.41 7.71
CA ILE A 872 20.50 -5.54 8.17
C ILE A 872 20.90 -7.01 8.30
N ALA A 873 20.09 -7.82 8.98
CA ALA A 873 20.36 -9.23 9.22
C ALA A 873 20.50 -10.00 7.91
N GLN A 874 19.58 -9.79 6.97
CA GLN A 874 19.61 -10.37 5.63
C GLN A 874 20.93 -10.05 4.93
N LYS A 875 21.34 -8.77 4.92
CA LYS A 875 22.57 -8.30 4.26
C LYS A 875 23.85 -8.79 4.95
N VAL A 876 23.87 -8.84 6.28
CA VAL A 876 25.04 -9.27 7.05
C VAL A 876 25.19 -10.80 7.02
N SER A 877 24.09 -11.54 6.84
CA SER A 877 24.11 -13.00 6.73
C SER A 877 24.92 -13.50 5.53
N THR A 878 25.02 -12.71 4.46
CA THR A 878 25.77 -13.04 3.24
C THR A 878 27.25 -12.64 3.32
N MET A 879 27.66 -11.90 4.36
CA MET A 879 29.05 -11.46 4.54
C MET A 879 29.91 -12.59 5.11
N SER A 880 31.08 -12.79 4.52
CA SER A 880 32.15 -13.60 5.09
C SER A 880 32.61 -13.04 6.43
N ASP A 881 33.23 -13.89 7.27
CA ASP A 881 33.81 -13.45 8.54
C ASP A 881 34.86 -12.35 8.36
N SER A 882 35.51 -12.27 7.19
CA SER A 882 36.47 -11.21 6.86
C SER A 882 35.85 -9.87 6.45
N GLU A 883 34.58 -9.87 6.01
CA GLU A 883 33.85 -8.66 5.64
C GLU A 883 33.17 -8.01 6.86
N LYS A 884 32.79 -8.82 7.85
CA LYS A 884 32.18 -8.36 9.10
C LYS A 884 33.14 -7.50 9.91
N GLN A 885 32.64 -6.41 10.45
CA GLN A 885 33.45 -5.42 11.16
C GLN A 885 33.39 -5.65 12.66
N SER A 886 34.56 -5.81 13.28
CA SER A 886 34.67 -5.87 14.74
C SER A 886 34.52 -4.48 15.35
N TYR A 887 33.86 -4.38 16.51
CA TYR A 887 33.62 -3.09 17.14
C TYR A 887 33.81 -3.10 18.67
N ILE A 888 34.19 -1.93 19.20
CA ILE A 888 34.10 -1.59 20.62
C ILE A 888 33.12 -0.42 20.78
N SER A 889 32.05 -0.63 21.54
CA SER A 889 31.11 0.44 21.88
C SER A 889 31.59 1.29 23.05
N LEU A 890 31.32 2.59 22.97
CA LEU A 890 31.56 3.57 24.01
C LEU A 890 30.29 4.36 24.29
N ASN A 891 30.22 4.92 25.49
CA ASN A 891 29.26 5.97 25.84
C ASN A 891 29.98 7.05 26.67
N MET A 892 29.28 8.14 27.00
CA MET A 892 29.81 9.21 27.85
C MET A 892 31.24 9.66 27.44
N TYR A 893 31.48 9.77 26.14
CA TYR A 893 32.77 10.05 25.50
C TYR A 893 33.82 8.94 25.64
N ILE A 894 34.27 8.64 26.85
CA ILE A 894 35.44 7.76 27.10
C ILE A 894 35.13 6.57 28.02
N TYR A 895 33.87 6.15 28.12
CA TYR A 895 33.48 4.97 28.88
C TYR A 895 33.30 3.81 27.90
N ILE A 896 34.11 2.78 28.07
CA ILE A 896 34.07 1.55 27.28
C ILE A 896 32.90 0.71 27.80
N CYS A 897 32.00 0.29 26.90
CA CYS A 897 30.91 -0.61 27.28
C CYS A 897 31.50 -1.98 27.66
N GLU A 898 31.10 -2.52 28.82
CA GLU A 898 31.44 -3.88 29.22
C GLU A 898 30.65 -4.89 28.38
N ASN A 899 31.09 -6.15 28.37
CA ASN A 899 30.61 -7.18 27.43
C ASN A 899 29.07 -7.29 27.38
N ASP A 900 28.42 -7.24 28.55
CA ASP A 900 26.97 -7.42 28.74
C ASP A 900 26.23 -6.09 28.91
N SER A 901 26.86 -4.95 28.56
CA SER A 901 26.21 -3.64 28.60
C SER A 901 25.13 -3.52 27.54
N THR A 902 23.97 -2.97 27.90
CA THR A 902 22.88 -2.70 26.94
C THR A 902 23.34 -1.77 25.80
N PHE A 903 24.21 -0.80 26.07
CA PHE A 903 24.83 0.08 25.06
C PHE A 903 25.81 -0.62 24.10
N ASN A 904 26.16 -1.88 24.38
CA ASN A 904 27.01 -2.69 23.50
C ASN A 904 26.19 -3.44 22.44
N THR A 905 24.90 -3.70 22.70
CA THR A 905 24.08 -4.63 21.92
C THR A 905 23.57 -4.07 20.59
N SER A 906 23.28 -2.77 20.52
CA SER A 906 22.73 -2.12 19.31
C SER A 906 23.65 -2.25 18.08
N ALA A 907 24.97 -2.22 18.29
CA ALA A 907 25.94 -2.44 17.22
C ALA A 907 26.02 -3.93 16.80
N THR A 908 25.69 -4.88 17.68
CA THR A 908 25.46 -6.29 17.31
C THR A 908 24.22 -6.40 16.42
N THR A 909 23.12 -5.73 16.78
CA THR A 909 21.89 -5.68 15.95
C THR A 909 22.16 -5.06 14.59
N ALA A 910 23.09 -4.10 14.52
CA ALA A 910 23.60 -3.53 13.27
C ALA A 910 24.54 -4.47 12.48
N GLY A 911 24.71 -5.72 12.92
CA GLY A 911 25.52 -6.74 12.28
C GLY A 911 27.01 -6.73 12.61
N GLY A 912 27.44 -5.90 13.57
CA GLY A 912 28.85 -5.84 13.99
C GLY A 912 29.26 -7.04 14.84
N VAL A 913 30.57 -7.35 14.85
CA VAL A 913 31.16 -8.41 15.69
C VAL A 913 31.67 -7.79 16.99
N PRO A 914 31.07 -8.11 18.16
CA PRO A 914 31.53 -7.52 19.42
C PRO A 914 32.97 -7.94 19.71
N TYR A 915 33.87 -6.98 19.91
CA TYR A 915 35.31 -7.27 19.98
C TYR A 915 35.70 -8.23 21.11
N TYR A 916 34.91 -8.31 22.19
CA TYR A 916 35.13 -9.29 23.27
C TYR A 916 34.99 -10.75 22.80
N THR A 917 34.23 -11.02 21.74
CA THR A 917 34.06 -12.38 21.21
C THR A 917 35.32 -12.89 20.51
N ILE A 918 36.13 -11.98 19.98
CA ILE A 918 37.36 -12.30 19.22
C ILE A 918 38.65 -11.99 20.00
N ASN A 919 38.59 -11.18 21.06
CA ASN A 919 39.74 -10.85 21.90
C ASN A 919 39.52 -11.21 23.38
N LYS A 920 40.13 -12.33 23.82
CA LYS A 920 40.01 -12.85 25.19
C LYS A 920 40.55 -11.91 26.28
N ASN A 921 41.57 -11.11 25.97
CA ASN A 921 42.14 -10.16 26.92
C ASN A 921 41.21 -8.97 27.13
N PHE A 922 40.55 -8.51 26.06
CA PHE A 922 39.50 -7.49 26.15
C PHE A 922 38.31 -8.04 26.94
N ALA A 923 37.82 -9.23 26.58
CA ALA A 923 36.69 -9.88 27.24
C ALA A 923 36.89 -10.03 28.76
N SER A 924 38.09 -10.41 29.18
CA SER A 924 38.41 -10.57 30.60
C SER A 924 38.55 -9.23 31.33
N LYS A 925 39.05 -8.18 30.66
CA LYS A 925 39.27 -6.86 31.28
C LYS A 925 37.97 -6.08 31.44
N TYR A 926 37.05 -6.20 30.49
CA TYR A 926 35.79 -5.45 30.44
C TYR A 926 34.57 -6.37 30.61
N ALA A 927 34.67 -7.37 31.49
CA ALA A 927 33.54 -8.22 31.84
C ALA A 927 32.53 -7.47 32.73
N GLY A 928 31.23 -7.70 32.50
CA GLY A 928 30.15 -7.08 33.26
C GLY A 928 29.11 -6.39 32.38
N LYS A 929 28.18 -5.70 33.03
CA LYS A 929 26.99 -5.09 32.42
C LYS A 929 27.00 -3.55 32.39
N ASN A 930 28.07 -2.92 32.84
CA ASN A 930 28.17 -1.46 32.97
C ASN A 930 29.06 -0.85 31.87
N SER A 931 29.60 0.33 32.13
CA SER A 931 30.63 0.93 31.29
C SER A 931 31.81 1.36 32.16
N THR A 932 33.02 1.01 31.74
CA THR A 932 34.27 1.32 32.45
C THR A 932 34.92 2.57 31.84
N LYS A 933 35.14 3.60 32.66
CA LYS A 933 35.86 4.80 32.24
C LYS A 933 37.31 4.47 31.87
N MET A 934 37.82 5.01 30.77
CA MET A 934 39.26 4.98 30.49
C MET A 934 40.05 5.68 31.59
N ASP A 935 41.06 4.99 32.11
CA ASP A 935 41.97 5.45 33.17
C ASP A 935 43.11 6.32 32.61
N SER A 936 43.51 6.09 31.35
CA SER A 936 44.48 6.92 30.64
C SER A 936 44.27 6.92 29.13
N THR A 937 45.05 7.75 28.41
CA THR A 937 45.06 7.81 26.93
C THR A 937 45.60 6.54 26.27
N GLU A 938 46.13 5.60 27.07
CA GLU A 938 46.68 4.31 26.64
C GLU A 938 45.71 3.14 26.91
N ALA A 939 44.51 3.39 27.46
CA ALA A 939 43.57 2.36 27.88
C ALA A 939 43.22 1.34 26.77
N LEU A 940 43.13 1.80 25.52
CA LEU A 940 42.87 0.97 24.34
C LEU A 940 44.14 0.57 23.57
N SER A 941 45.35 0.90 24.04
CA SER A 941 46.59 0.73 23.26
C SER A 941 46.94 -0.70 22.84
N ASN A 942 46.35 -1.72 23.48
CA ASN A 942 46.53 -3.14 23.18
C ASN A 942 45.45 -3.73 22.26
N TYR A 943 44.52 -2.91 21.76
CA TYR A 943 43.34 -3.35 21.00
C TYR A 943 43.22 -2.60 19.67
N THR A 944 44.36 -2.33 19.01
CA THR A 944 44.44 -1.50 17.79
C THR A 944 43.89 -2.18 16.54
N ASP A 945 43.74 -3.50 16.61
CA ASP A 945 43.21 -4.41 15.60
C ASP A 945 41.68 -4.41 15.52
N VAL A 946 40.96 -3.76 16.44
CA VAL A 946 39.51 -3.51 16.27
C VAL A 946 39.25 -2.68 15.01
N ASP A 947 38.18 -2.97 14.28
CA ASP A 947 37.88 -2.26 13.03
C ASP A 947 37.22 -0.90 13.29
N LYS A 948 36.23 -0.85 14.19
CA LYS A 948 35.43 0.35 14.47
C LYS A 948 35.28 0.63 15.96
N LEU A 949 35.23 1.92 16.32
CA LEU A 949 34.80 2.41 17.62
C LEU A 949 33.46 3.12 17.47
N ILE A 950 32.42 2.64 18.13
CA ILE A 950 31.07 3.22 18.04
C ILE A 950 30.76 3.96 19.35
N ASN A 951 30.66 5.28 19.30
CA ASN A 951 30.32 6.10 20.46
C ASN A 951 28.82 6.43 20.45
N ASN A 952 28.08 5.78 21.34
CA ASN A 952 26.68 6.09 21.60
C ASN A 952 26.58 7.41 22.37
N ARG A 953 26.24 8.48 21.66
CA ARG A 953 26.17 9.81 22.25
C ARG A 953 24.81 10.42 22.05
N SER A 954 24.11 10.71 23.13
CA SER A 954 22.90 11.52 23.06
C SER A 954 23.23 12.96 22.65
N ILE A 955 22.65 13.43 21.54
CA ILE A 955 22.86 14.77 20.98
C ILE A 955 21.48 15.34 20.66
N ASP A 956 21.19 16.57 21.14
CA ASP A 956 19.89 17.21 20.94
C ASP A 956 19.62 17.49 19.45
N PHE A 957 18.35 17.50 19.08
CA PHE A 957 17.89 17.79 17.72
C PHE A 957 17.81 19.31 17.49
N GLY A 958 17.78 19.76 16.23
CA GLY A 958 17.65 21.19 15.91
C GLY A 958 18.79 22.06 16.43
N THR A 959 19.97 21.46 16.62
CA THR A 959 21.19 22.16 17.01
C THR A 959 21.96 22.63 15.78
N ASP A 960 22.90 23.56 15.92
CA ASP A 960 23.84 23.84 14.85
C ASP A 960 24.70 22.58 14.62
N VAL A 961 24.49 21.92 13.49
CA VAL A 961 25.08 20.60 13.20
C VAL A 961 26.61 20.66 13.20
N ASN A 962 27.19 21.69 12.56
CA ASN A 962 28.64 21.81 12.45
C ASN A 962 29.29 22.10 13.81
N ASP A 963 28.77 23.08 14.55
CA ASP A 963 29.27 23.43 15.88
C ASP A 963 29.12 22.26 16.86
N THR A 964 28.03 21.50 16.74
CA THR A 964 27.76 20.33 17.59
C THR A 964 28.71 19.17 17.27
N ILE A 965 29.01 18.91 16.00
CA ILE A 965 30.03 17.94 15.58
C ILE A 965 31.40 18.35 16.13
N VAL A 966 31.82 19.60 15.94
CA VAL A 966 33.13 20.11 16.39
C VAL A 966 33.26 20.06 17.91
N SER A 967 32.25 20.52 18.64
CA SER A 967 32.27 20.53 20.11
C SER A 967 32.20 19.13 20.72
N THR A 968 31.50 18.19 20.07
CA THR A 968 31.46 16.78 20.50
C THR A 968 32.81 16.10 20.27
N TRP A 969 33.42 16.29 19.10
CA TRP A 969 34.72 15.69 18.77
C TRP A 969 35.85 16.22 19.66
N THR A 970 35.84 17.53 19.96
CA THR A 970 36.86 18.22 20.77
C THR A 970 36.59 18.20 22.27
N HIS A 971 35.57 17.47 22.73
CA HIS A 971 35.16 17.43 24.13
C HIS A 971 36.32 17.16 25.11
N SER A 972 36.38 17.91 26.21
CA SER A 972 37.44 17.80 27.23
C SER A 972 37.00 16.95 28.41
N ASN A 973 37.65 15.80 28.57
CA ASN A 973 37.45 14.86 29.68
C ASN A 973 38.43 15.16 30.80
N ASN A 974 38.06 16.08 31.72
CA ASN A 974 38.90 16.53 32.83
C ASN A 974 40.27 17.10 32.38
N GLY A 975 40.28 17.91 31.32
CA GLY A 975 41.51 18.55 30.81
C GLY A 975 42.25 17.76 29.74
N VAL A 976 41.72 16.60 29.33
CA VAL A 976 42.25 15.77 28.24
C VAL A 976 41.18 15.63 27.16
N SER A 977 41.45 16.06 25.93
CA SER A 977 40.47 15.98 24.84
C SER A 977 40.18 14.53 24.42
N SER A 978 38.96 14.27 23.94
CA SER A 978 38.60 12.99 23.31
C SER A 978 39.56 12.62 22.17
N GLU A 979 39.95 13.60 21.34
CA GLU A 979 40.98 13.41 20.30
C GLU A 979 42.27 12.77 20.83
N LYS A 980 42.69 13.11 22.05
CA LYS A 980 43.92 12.55 22.62
C LYS A 980 43.74 11.10 23.08
N TYR A 981 42.59 10.74 23.64
CA TYR A 981 42.25 9.36 23.98
C TYR A 981 42.17 8.47 22.73
N PHE A 982 41.63 9.00 21.63
CA PHE A 982 41.42 8.26 20.38
C PHE A 982 42.46 8.56 19.30
N SER A 983 43.62 9.11 19.64
CA SER A 983 44.63 9.55 18.67
C SER A 983 45.10 8.46 17.68
N LYS A 984 45.02 7.18 18.05
CA LYS A 984 45.33 6.02 17.19
C LYS A 984 44.12 5.44 16.44
N TYR A 985 42.94 6.00 16.67
CA TYR A 985 41.64 5.47 16.27
C TYR A 985 40.76 6.53 15.60
N LEU A 986 41.28 7.72 15.28
CA LEU A 986 40.45 8.82 14.79
C LEU A 986 39.62 8.41 13.56
N GLU A 987 40.24 7.74 12.59
CA GLU A 987 39.57 7.24 11.38
C GLU A 987 38.65 6.02 11.62
N LYS A 988 38.72 5.41 12.80
CA LYS A 988 37.88 4.26 13.21
C LYS A 988 36.72 4.69 14.11
N LEU A 989 36.71 5.93 14.60
CA LEU A 989 35.74 6.43 15.57
C LEU A 989 34.55 7.09 14.87
N TYR A 990 33.37 6.58 15.18
CA TYR A 990 32.09 7.15 14.76
C TYR A 990 31.26 7.49 15.98
N TYR A 991 30.67 8.68 15.99
CA TYR A 991 29.62 9.04 16.94
C TYR A 991 28.26 8.78 16.30
N VAL A 992 27.40 8.05 17.00
CA VAL A 992 26.01 7.80 16.59
C VAL A 992 25.08 8.41 17.63
N ASN A 993 24.08 9.16 17.16
CA ASN A 993 23.16 9.85 18.05
C ASN A 993 22.22 8.86 18.76
N ASN A 994 22.36 8.77 20.08
CA ASN A 994 21.61 7.83 20.92
C ASN A 994 20.13 8.22 21.10
N LEU A 995 19.74 9.46 20.74
CA LEU A 995 18.36 9.91 20.88
C LEU A 995 17.46 9.49 19.72
N LEU A 996 18.03 9.02 18.61
CA LEU A 996 17.27 8.62 17.42
C LEU A 996 16.28 7.47 17.71
N PRO A 997 15.17 7.38 16.94
CA PRO A 997 14.29 6.21 16.94
C PRO A 997 15.07 4.91 16.77
N ALA A 998 14.59 3.81 17.34
CA ALA A 998 15.26 2.50 17.35
C ALA A 998 15.72 2.06 15.95
N GLY A 999 14.81 2.06 14.96
CA GLY A 999 15.13 1.72 13.57
C GLY A 999 16.17 2.65 12.94
N ALA A 1000 16.03 3.97 13.07
CA ALA A 1000 17.00 4.93 12.52
C ALA A 1000 18.38 4.78 13.19
N LYS A 1001 18.41 4.60 14.51
CA LYS A 1001 19.64 4.40 15.31
C LYS A 1001 20.43 3.20 14.80
N VAL A 1002 19.79 2.05 14.59
CA VAL A 1002 20.47 0.83 14.11
C VAL A 1002 20.88 0.96 12.64
N ALA A 1003 20.10 1.64 11.81
CA ALA A 1003 20.47 1.94 10.42
C ALA A 1003 21.77 2.75 10.32
N TYR A 1004 21.90 3.82 11.12
CA TYR A 1004 23.13 4.61 11.17
C TYR A 1004 24.31 3.87 11.80
N MET A 1005 24.07 2.94 12.73
CA MET A 1005 25.14 2.05 13.22
C MET A 1005 25.62 1.10 12.12
N ALA A 1006 24.72 0.55 11.30
CA ALA A 1006 25.10 -0.27 10.15
C ALA A 1006 25.92 0.54 9.13
N TYR A 1007 25.53 1.77 8.86
CA TYR A 1007 26.34 2.71 8.06
C TYR A 1007 27.71 2.98 8.70
N ALA A 1008 27.80 3.25 10.01
CA ALA A 1008 29.08 3.49 10.68
C ALA A 1008 30.04 2.28 10.59
N LEU A 1009 29.47 1.07 10.65
CA LEU A 1009 30.23 -0.17 10.50
C LEU A 1009 30.66 -0.38 9.04
N TYR A 1010 29.77 -0.20 8.07
CA TYR A 1010 29.93 -0.74 6.71
C TYR A 1010 29.95 0.29 5.56
N GLY A 1011 29.62 1.56 5.81
CA GLY A 1011 29.27 2.58 4.79
C GLY A 1011 30.41 3.06 3.89
N ASP A 1012 31.66 3.05 4.36
CA ASP A 1012 32.82 3.58 3.62
C ASP A 1012 33.83 2.49 3.18
N THR A 1013 33.70 1.26 3.68
CA THR A 1013 34.71 0.19 3.54
C THR A 1013 34.50 -0.74 2.35
N LEU A 1014 33.37 -0.66 1.64
CA LEU A 1014 33.11 -1.43 0.41
C LEU A 1014 33.61 -0.73 -0.87
N SER A 1015 34.36 0.37 -0.76
CA SER A 1015 34.88 1.14 -1.89
C SER A 1015 36.15 0.52 -2.51
N GLY A 1016 35.98 -0.67 -3.08
CA GLY A 1016 36.89 -1.25 -4.07
C GLY A 1016 36.29 -1.30 -5.49
N ASP A 1017 35.00 -1.01 -5.65
CA ASP A 1017 34.31 -1.05 -6.94
C ASP A 1017 33.47 0.22 -7.13
N SER A 1018 33.58 0.83 -8.29
CA SER A 1018 32.97 2.12 -8.63
C SER A 1018 31.55 1.98 -9.20
N ASP A 1019 30.85 0.90 -8.85
CA ASP A 1019 29.46 0.67 -9.23
C ASP A 1019 28.55 0.93 -8.02
N SER A 1020 27.60 1.86 -8.15
CA SER A 1020 26.91 2.60 -7.08
C SER A 1020 25.93 1.78 -6.22
N SER A 1021 26.37 0.68 -5.61
CA SER A 1021 25.53 -0.26 -4.86
C SER A 1021 25.99 -0.48 -3.42
N THR A 1022 26.49 0.55 -2.73
CA THR A 1022 26.78 0.44 -1.30
C THR A 1022 25.50 0.17 -0.52
N VAL A 1023 25.47 -1.00 0.12
CA VAL A 1023 24.26 -1.65 0.62
C VAL A 1023 23.72 -0.99 1.92
N PHE A 1024 24.57 -0.39 2.74
CA PHE A 1024 24.19 0.42 3.91
C PHE A 1024 24.63 1.86 3.70
N SER A 1025 24.10 2.51 2.67
CA SER A 1025 24.47 3.89 2.36
C SER A 1025 23.90 4.86 3.41
N LYS A 1026 24.48 6.06 3.47
CA LYS A 1026 23.96 7.11 4.36
C LYS A 1026 22.55 7.51 3.95
N GLU A 1027 22.27 7.54 2.64
CA GLU A 1027 20.94 7.85 2.09
C GLU A 1027 19.87 6.84 2.54
N TRP A 1028 20.21 5.56 2.64
CA TRP A 1028 19.28 4.55 3.18
C TRP A 1028 18.96 4.80 4.66
N ALA A 1029 19.97 5.13 5.48
CA ALA A 1029 19.77 5.48 6.88
C ALA A 1029 18.98 6.80 7.04
N ASP A 1030 19.28 7.80 6.21
CA ASP A 1030 18.55 9.08 6.14
C ASP A 1030 17.08 8.85 5.76
N SER A 1031 16.79 7.96 4.79
CA SER A 1031 15.41 7.61 4.42
C SER A 1031 14.65 6.92 5.56
N THR A 1032 15.36 6.15 6.40
CA THR A 1032 14.77 5.52 7.58
C THR A 1032 14.43 6.57 8.65
N LEU A 1033 15.31 7.55 8.88
CA LEU A 1033 15.02 8.66 9.79
C LEU A 1033 13.87 9.53 9.26
N GLN A 1034 13.85 9.80 7.96
CA GLN A 1034 12.79 10.59 7.32
C GLN A 1034 11.40 9.97 7.56
N TYR A 1035 11.27 8.64 7.47
CA TYR A 1035 10.04 7.94 7.80
C TYR A 1035 9.52 8.30 9.21
N PHE A 1036 10.39 8.32 10.23
CA PHE A 1036 9.98 8.66 11.59
C PHE A 1036 9.67 10.17 11.76
N ILE A 1037 10.31 11.03 10.97
CA ILE A 1037 9.98 12.46 10.93
C ILE A 1037 8.59 12.67 10.32
N ASP A 1038 8.26 11.93 9.24
CA ASP A 1038 6.98 12.00 8.53
C ASP A 1038 5.82 11.41 9.35
N MET A 1039 6.12 10.58 10.35
CA MET A 1039 5.15 10.18 11.38
C MET A 1039 4.78 11.32 12.34
N HIS A 1040 5.41 12.50 12.21
CA HIS A 1040 5.12 13.70 13.01
C HIS A 1040 5.28 13.52 14.53
N LEU A 1041 6.23 12.69 14.94
CA LEU A 1041 6.45 12.33 16.35
C LEU A 1041 6.95 13.52 17.19
N ALA A 1042 6.53 13.57 18.46
CA ALA A 1042 6.78 14.70 19.35
C ALA A 1042 8.25 15.13 19.49
N PRO A 1043 9.26 14.24 19.56
CA PRO A 1043 10.66 14.67 19.63
C PRO A 1043 11.17 15.44 18.41
N PHE A 1044 10.51 15.31 17.25
CA PHE A 1044 10.84 16.06 16.05
C PHE A 1044 10.08 17.39 15.95
N GLN A 1045 9.15 17.66 16.85
CA GLN A 1045 8.43 18.93 16.89
C GLN A 1045 9.24 19.99 17.63
N TYR A 1046 9.19 21.23 17.16
CA TYR A 1046 9.71 22.39 17.88
C TYR A 1046 8.95 23.65 17.50
N ASP A 1047 8.89 24.61 18.42
CA ASP A 1047 8.27 25.90 18.16
C ASP A 1047 9.25 26.84 17.47
N SER A 1048 9.04 27.12 16.18
CA SER A 1048 9.71 28.20 15.45
C SER A 1048 8.75 29.38 15.30
N ASP A 1049 9.12 30.55 15.82
CA ASP A 1049 8.37 31.80 15.65
C ASP A 1049 6.88 31.77 16.06
N GLY A 1050 6.50 30.84 16.95
CA GLY A 1050 5.13 30.68 17.44
C GLY A 1050 4.22 29.80 16.56
N THR A 1051 4.80 29.07 15.60
CA THR A 1051 4.15 27.98 14.84
C THR A 1051 4.92 26.67 15.05
N THR A 1052 4.21 25.57 15.26
CA THR A 1052 4.81 24.23 15.38
C THR A 1052 5.44 23.83 14.05
N ALA A 1053 6.75 23.55 14.07
CA ALA A 1053 7.55 23.08 12.94
C ALA A 1053 8.17 21.71 13.26
N TYR A 1054 8.63 21.02 12.21
CA TYR A 1054 9.27 19.70 12.33
C TYR A 1054 10.74 19.77 11.95
N GLN A 1055 11.57 19.05 12.71
CA GLN A 1055 12.98 18.84 12.39
C GLN A 1055 13.09 18.16 11.01
N THR A 1056 14.17 18.45 10.30
CA THR A 1056 14.54 17.77 9.06
C THR A 1056 15.72 16.85 9.33
N VAL A 1057 16.01 15.91 8.42
CA VAL A 1057 17.23 15.09 8.54
C VAL A 1057 18.48 15.97 8.68
N ASP A 1058 18.54 17.08 7.95
CA ASP A 1058 19.68 18.01 7.95
C ASP A 1058 19.81 18.84 9.23
N SER A 1059 18.76 18.95 10.04
CA SER A 1059 18.79 19.66 11.33
C SER A 1059 19.11 18.75 12.52
N ILE A 1060 19.39 17.46 12.27
CA ILE A 1060 19.69 16.46 13.28
C ILE A 1060 21.13 15.96 13.08
N VAL A 1061 21.95 16.02 14.13
CA VAL A 1061 23.23 15.31 14.13
C VAL A 1061 22.93 13.82 14.25
N THR A 1062 23.10 13.06 13.17
CA THR A 1062 22.73 11.64 13.11
C THR A 1062 23.91 10.72 13.41
N VAL A 1063 24.88 10.68 12.49
CA VAL A 1063 26.14 9.94 12.60
C VAL A 1063 27.27 10.77 11.99
N PHE A 1064 28.45 10.73 12.58
CA PHE A 1064 29.62 11.39 12.02
C PHE A 1064 30.94 10.71 12.43
N GLY A 1065 31.86 10.68 11.48
CA GLY A 1065 33.25 10.22 11.65
C GLY A 1065 34.26 11.37 11.61
N TYR A 1066 35.53 11.02 11.45
CA TYR A 1066 36.61 12.01 11.45
C TYR A 1066 36.58 12.94 10.23
N SER A 1067 36.20 12.43 9.05
CA SER A 1067 36.04 13.21 7.83
C SER A 1067 35.00 14.32 8.00
N ASP A 1068 33.84 13.97 8.56
CA ASP A 1068 32.75 14.91 8.83
C ASP A 1068 33.18 15.99 9.82
N TYR A 1069 33.92 15.61 10.87
CA TYR A 1069 34.52 16.59 11.79
C TYR A 1069 35.47 17.55 11.08
N GLN A 1070 36.34 17.08 10.18
CA GLN A 1070 37.25 17.96 9.43
C GLN A 1070 36.48 18.90 8.51
N ALA A 1071 35.40 18.42 7.88
CA ALA A 1071 34.51 19.23 7.06
C ALA A 1071 33.81 20.32 7.90
N ALA A 1072 33.17 19.93 9.01
CA ALA A 1072 32.48 20.83 9.93
C ALA A 1072 33.39 21.90 10.54
N LYS A 1073 34.66 21.56 10.82
CA LYS A 1073 35.67 22.51 11.32
C LYS A 1073 36.11 23.54 10.27
N SER A 1074 35.93 23.23 9.00
CA SER A 1074 36.36 24.05 7.86
C SER A 1074 35.25 24.92 7.27
N ALA A 1075 33.98 24.55 7.54
CA ALA A 1075 32.80 25.36 7.28
C ALA A 1075 32.71 26.53 8.27
#